data_AF-A0A538QY72-F1
#
_entry.id   AF-A0A538QY72-F1
#
_cell.length_a   1.000
_cell.length_b   1.000
_cell.length_c   1.000
_cell.angle_alpha   90.00
_cell.angle_beta   90.00
_cell.angle_gamma   90.00
#
_symmetry.space_group_name_H-M   'P 1'
#
loop_
_entity.id
_entity.type
_entity.pdbx_description
1 polymer ?
#
loop_
_entity_poly.entity_id
_entity_poly.type
_entity_poly.pdbx_seq_one_letter_code
_entity_poly.pdbx_strand_id
1 'polypeptide(L)'
;MGTSDPPLELYPNLVAEVSVGKRLLEALYLHVDGLPSLPQRLQRLIAVASDLAGDSVWNVVKLSIDAPRISFLHYPRFFDDGFPALRASTSVDLATGSIAKRAYDSTNPPILHRKELMLPPGHHFTSIASALTATAEQFGLFDDAHLIGHRQAWDARLGRLGLRLDGHQLLRDAEPSNGVQRHKTALTRYSLSTPMQALWRHGFLAGNHTVCDYGCGRGDDLRALQANAIDAVGWDPHWAPDGKRRRSAIVNLGFVLNVIEDPQERSVALRSAWDLAEQLLVVSVLIGGRSTFERFRLYSDGVITARNTFQRYFTTGEFREYVEGTLAREPIMLAPGIAFVFRDDADEQEFLSRRTRRRVSNDRPVPRAERPERPESVRRERATRQRVPNKWETNADLVNAFWERCLELGRVPESDEFPRSPELRDSVGTPATVFRTLLRQRGESRLTFASDSHRDDLLVFLALNVFERRKSFGALPESARRDIKAFSGGYQSAQTKAQELLFSTGKARVIEEAARIAASRGLGFLDGDHSLQFHSSLAQELPPVLRVYLGCAARLYGDVETADVIKLHLQSGKVSILLYDDFEGKPLPRLIERVKINLRRQQIDFFEYGTGNNDEQLLYLKSRFIKVGFPFYEEQVEFDRTLTALGEFSFEGFGPSHEAFMAGLARAGVIINGFQLSRLTRSHPGEHERPV
;
A
#
# COMPACT_ATOMS: atom_id res chain seq x y z
N MET A 1 9.85 -27.83 57.69
CA MET A 1 8.66 -27.20 58.26
C MET A 1 8.35 -27.86 59.59
N GLY A 2 8.20 -27.07 60.64
CA GLY A 2 7.79 -27.56 61.95
C GLY A 2 6.29 -27.82 62.01
N THR A 3 5.82 -28.48 63.07
CA THR A 3 4.39 -28.77 63.32
C THR A 3 3.53 -27.51 63.55
N SER A 4 4.13 -26.31 63.53
CA SER A 4 3.50 -25.00 63.69
C SER A 4 3.36 -24.19 62.40
N ASP A 5 3.84 -24.69 61.26
CA ASP A 5 3.78 -24.00 59.97
C ASP A 5 2.40 -24.21 59.31
N PRO A 6 1.79 -23.19 58.67
CA PRO A 6 0.48 -23.33 58.05
C PRO A 6 0.54 -24.33 56.87
N PRO A 7 -0.51 -25.15 56.66
CA PRO A 7 -0.55 -26.11 55.55
C PRO A 7 -0.33 -25.41 54.20
N LEU A 8 0.59 -25.93 53.38
CA LEU A 8 0.90 -25.35 52.06
C LEU A 8 -0.30 -25.33 51.11
N GLU A 9 -1.28 -26.20 51.33
CA GLU A 9 -2.55 -26.24 50.59
C GLU A 9 -3.36 -24.92 50.73
N LEU A 10 -3.14 -24.16 51.81
CA LEU A 10 -3.80 -22.88 52.04
C LEU A 10 -3.09 -21.69 51.36
N TYR A 11 -1.89 -21.90 50.81
CA TYR A 11 -1.07 -20.82 50.25
C TYR A 11 -1.80 -20.02 49.13
N PRO A 12 -2.44 -20.64 48.12
CA PRO A 12 -3.13 -19.88 47.07
C PRO A 12 -4.24 -18.98 47.63
N ASN A 13 -4.99 -19.47 48.62
CA ASN A 13 -6.05 -18.70 49.28
C ASN A 13 -5.47 -17.52 50.06
N LEU A 14 -4.36 -17.73 50.79
CA LEU A 14 -3.67 -16.66 51.52
C LEU A 14 -3.13 -15.57 50.58
N VAL A 15 -2.64 -15.93 49.39
CA VAL A 15 -2.20 -14.95 48.37
C VAL A 15 -3.39 -14.24 47.74
N ALA A 16 -4.53 -14.92 47.56
CA ALA A 16 -5.75 -14.32 47.02
C ALA A 16 -6.36 -13.26 47.97
N GLU A 17 -6.26 -13.45 49.28
CA GLU A 17 -6.74 -12.51 50.30
C GLU A 17 -5.93 -11.20 50.38
N VAL A 18 -4.75 -11.15 49.75
CA VAL A 18 -3.90 -9.94 49.79
C VAL A 18 -4.48 -8.84 48.90
N SER A 19 -4.84 -7.72 49.56
CA SER A 19 -5.41 -6.52 48.95
C SER A 19 -4.39 -5.44 48.58
N VAL A 20 -3.11 -5.62 48.94
CA VAL A 20 -2.04 -4.63 48.74
C VAL A 20 -0.92 -5.23 47.87
N GLY A 21 -0.37 -4.43 46.97
CA GLY A 21 0.76 -4.82 46.10
C GLY A 21 0.38 -4.94 44.62
N LYS A 22 1.41 -5.06 43.78
CA LYS A 22 1.27 -5.09 42.32
C LYS A 22 0.90 -6.51 41.89
N ARG A 23 -0.37 -6.72 41.52
CA ARG A 23 -0.88 -8.01 41.05
C ARG A 23 -0.77 -8.13 39.54
N LEU A 24 -0.14 -9.22 39.08
CA LEU A 24 -0.09 -9.67 37.69
C LEU A 24 -0.78 -11.04 37.58
N LEU A 25 -0.92 -11.57 36.37
CA LEU A 25 -1.60 -12.85 36.12
C LEU A 25 -1.00 -14.01 36.92
N GLU A 26 0.34 -14.07 37.03
CA GLU A 26 1.05 -15.22 37.62
C GLU A 26 1.60 -14.95 39.03
N ALA A 27 1.65 -13.67 39.45
CA ALA A 27 2.33 -13.30 40.70
C ALA A 27 1.86 -11.97 41.29
N LEU A 28 2.03 -11.84 42.61
CA LEU A 28 1.85 -10.62 43.38
C LEU A 28 3.21 -10.12 43.89
N TYR A 29 3.47 -8.81 43.74
CA TYR A 29 4.72 -8.19 44.18
C TYR A 29 4.46 -7.14 45.26
N LEU A 30 5.26 -7.15 46.32
CA LEU A 30 5.11 -6.24 47.46
C LEU A 30 6.49 -5.80 47.98
N HIS A 31 6.62 -4.51 48.32
CA HIS A 31 7.80 -4.02 49.03
C HIS A 31 7.81 -4.49 50.49
N VAL A 32 8.98 -4.59 51.12
CA VAL A 32 9.12 -5.00 52.54
C VAL A 32 8.26 -4.18 53.50
N ASP A 33 8.07 -2.89 53.22
CA ASP A 33 7.23 -1.99 54.02
C ASP A 33 5.74 -2.37 54.00
N GLY A 34 5.31 -3.15 53.00
CA GLY A 34 3.95 -3.67 52.91
C GLY A 34 3.73 -4.97 53.68
N LEU A 35 4.79 -5.67 54.11
CA LEU A 35 4.67 -6.97 54.80
C LEU A 35 3.79 -6.93 56.06
N PRO A 36 3.83 -5.89 56.91
CA PRO A 36 2.97 -5.82 58.10
C PRO A 36 1.48 -5.84 57.78
N SER A 37 1.08 -5.49 56.55
CA SER A 37 -0.32 -5.49 56.10
C SER A 37 -0.81 -6.85 55.59
N LEU A 38 0.07 -7.85 55.49
CA LEU A 38 -0.28 -9.19 55.03
C LEU A 38 -0.94 -10.04 56.14
N PRO A 39 -1.73 -11.08 55.80
CA PRO A 39 -2.20 -12.04 56.79
C PRO A 39 -1.04 -12.65 57.60
N GLN A 40 -1.19 -12.77 58.92
CA GLN A 40 -0.12 -13.23 59.81
C GLN A 40 0.45 -14.61 59.42
N ARG A 41 -0.37 -15.49 58.84
CA ARG A 41 0.05 -16.79 58.31
C ARG A 41 0.99 -16.65 57.11
N LEU A 42 0.69 -15.70 56.21
CA LEU A 42 1.52 -15.42 55.04
C LEU A 42 2.84 -14.73 55.43
N GLN A 43 2.80 -13.83 56.43
CA GLN A 43 4.02 -13.25 57.00
C GLN A 43 4.98 -14.32 57.55
N ARG A 44 4.44 -15.32 58.27
CA ARG A 44 5.24 -16.47 58.76
C ARG A 44 5.83 -17.29 57.62
N LEU A 45 5.05 -17.58 56.58
CA LEU A 45 5.55 -18.30 55.40
C LEU A 45 6.68 -17.54 54.70
N ILE A 46 6.56 -16.23 54.56
CA ILE A 46 7.62 -15.37 54.01
C ILE A 46 8.86 -15.40 54.90
N ALA A 47 8.71 -15.35 56.24
CA ALA A 47 9.83 -15.44 57.17
C ALA A 47 10.57 -16.79 57.05
N VAL A 48 9.83 -17.91 57.07
CA VAL A 48 10.41 -19.26 56.89
C VAL A 48 11.12 -19.37 55.53
N ALA A 49 10.51 -18.84 54.46
CA ALA A 49 11.13 -18.83 53.14
C ALA A 49 12.39 -17.97 53.10
N SER A 50 12.41 -16.83 53.79
CA SER A 50 13.58 -15.93 53.87
C SER A 50 14.73 -16.59 54.64
N ASP A 51 14.41 -17.29 55.74
CA ASP A 51 15.40 -18.04 56.52
C ASP A 51 16.02 -19.17 55.68
N LEU A 52 15.19 -19.90 54.91
CA LEU A 52 15.65 -20.93 53.98
C LEU A 52 16.53 -20.34 52.86
N ALA A 53 16.17 -19.17 52.31
CA ALA A 53 16.94 -18.50 51.28
C ALA A 53 18.37 -18.13 51.73
N GLY A 54 18.57 -17.91 53.03
CA GLY A 54 19.86 -17.57 53.65
C GLY A 54 20.44 -16.22 53.22
N ASP A 55 19.71 -15.42 52.43
CA ASP A 55 20.10 -14.07 52.00
C ASP A 55 19.30 -13.02 52.79
N SER A 56 20.00 -12.07 53.43
CA SER A 56 19.39 -11.03 54.25
C SER A 56 19.09 -9.72 53.51
N VAL A 57 19.49 -9.60 52.24
CA VAL A 57 19.41 -8.32 51.51
C VAL A 57 18.44 -8.43 50.34
N TRP A 58 17.18 -8.07 50.60
CA TRP A 58 16.10 -7.96 49.63
C TRP A 58 15.11 -6.89 50.10
N ASN A 59 14.33 -6.34 49.17
CA ASN A 59 13.34 -5.31 49.50
C ASN A 59 12.00 -5.47 48.78
N VAL A 60 11.89 -6.41 47.84
CA VAL A 60 10.61 -6.79 47.22
C VAL A 60 10.42 -8.29 47.33
N VAL A 61 9.23 -8.71 47.77
CA VAL A 61 8.79 -10.11 47.72
C VAL A 61 7.86 -10.31 46.52
N LYS A 62 8.06 -11.41 45.80
CA LYS A 62 7.20 -11.91 44.73
C LYS A 62 6.56 -13.22 45.18
N LEU A 63 5.25 -13.22 45.30
CA LEU A 63 4.43 -14.38 45.65
C LEU A 63 3.84 -14.96 44.36
N SER A 64 4.17 -16.20 44.02
CA SER A 64 3.52 -16.90 42.91
C SER A 64 2.05 -17.14 43.26
N ILE A 65 1.13 -17.03 42.30
CA ILE A 65 -0.30 -17.25 42.53
C ILE A 65 -0.65 -18.74 42.48
N ASP A 66 -0.11 -19.45 41.48
CA ASP A 66 -0.52 -20.83 41.16
C ASP A 66 0.32 -21.93 41.84
N ALA A 67 1.35 -21.55 42.62
CA ALA A 67 2.27 -22.48 43.25
C ALA A 67 2.82 -21.89 44.56
N PRO A 68 3.15 -22.72 45.57
CA PRO A 68 3.73 -22.29 46.84
C PRO A 68 5.20 -21.91 46.67
N ARG A 69 5.45 -20.83 45.92
CA ARG A 69 6.78 -20.32 45.59
C ARG A 69 6.88 -18.84 45.93
N ILE A 70 7.92 -18.50 46.68
CA ILE A 70 8.22 -17.14 47.13
C ILE A 70 9.60 -16.74 46.59
N SER A 71 9.68 -15.59 45.93
CA SER A 71 10.94 -15.03 45.45
C SER A 71 11.26 -13.71 46.14
N PHE A 72 12.50 -13.55 46.58
CA PHE A 72 13.04 -12.36 47.19
C PHE A 72 13.88 -11.61 46.15
N LEU A 73 13.53 -10.35 45.91
CA LEU A 73 14.13 -9.50 44.89
C LEU A 73 14.85 -8.33 45.56
N HIS A 74 16.09 -8.08 45.15
CA HIS A 74 16.92 -7.02 45.69
C HIS A 74 17.15 -5.90 44.68
N TYR A 75 16.58 -4.73 44.97
CA TYR A 75 16.76 -3.47 44.25
C TYR A 75 17.55 -2.48 45.12
N PRO A 76 18.89 -2.41 45.05
CA PRO A 76 19.72 -1.63 45.99
C PRO A 76 19.35 -0.14 46.08
N ARG A 77 18.77 0.41 45.01
CA ARG A 77 18.44 1.82 44.83
C ARG A 77 16.92 2.03 44.63
N PHE A 78 16.10 1.20 45.29
CA PHE A 78 14.65 1.16 45.07
C PHE A 78 13.98 2.53 45.21
N PHE A 79 14.35 3.30 46.23
CA PHE A 79 13.81 4.63 46.45
C PHE A 79 14.55 5.73 45.69
N ASP A 80 15.86 5.57 45.46
CA ASP A 80 16.71 6.59 44.85
C ASP A 80 16.54 6.70 43.33
N ASP A 81 16.37 5.57 42.64
CA ASP A 81 16.30 5.54 41.19
C ASP A 81 14.83 5.55 40.75
N GLY A 82 14.45 6.40 39.79
CA GLY A 82 13.07 6.45 39.27
C GLY A 82 12.58 5.08 38.79
N PHE A 83 13.44 4.34 38.09
CA PHE A 83 13.20 2.98 37.60
C PHE A 83 14.36 2.05 38.03
N PRO A 84 14.29 1.45 39.22
CA PRO A 84 15.42 0.77 39.83
C PRO A 84 15.75 -0.57 39.14
N ALA A 85 17.04 -0.91 39.11
CA ALA A 85 17.55 -2.13 38.52
C ALA A 85 17.58 -3.30 39.52
N LEU A 86 17.17 -4.49 39.07
CA LEU A 86 17.23 -5.72 39.85
C LEU A 86 18.68 -6.22 39.91
N ARG A 87 19.23 -6.37 41.12
CA ARG A 87 20.60 -6.86 41.33
C ARG A 87 20.66 -8.36 41.57
N ALA A 88 19.73 -8.87 42.37
CA ALA A 88 19.71 -10.28 42.73
C ALA A 88 18.28 -10.75 43.00
N SER A 89 18.05 -12.03 42.76
CA SER A 89 16.80 -12.71 43.11
C SER A 89 17.08 -14.09 43.69
N THR A 90 16.39 -14.44 44.78
CA THR A 90 16.44 -15.78 45.38
C THR A 90 15.02 -16.33 45.44
N SER A 91 14.75 -17.46 44.78
CA SER A 91 13.44 -18.10 44.76
C SER A 91 13.46 -19.37 45.58
N VAL A 92 12.44 -19.55 46.43
CA VAL A 92 12.26 -20.70 47.29
C VAL A 92 10.94 -21.38 46.93
N ASP A 93 11.02 -22.64 46.58
CA ASP A 93 9.87 -23.50 46.35
C ASP A 93 9.53 -24.22 47.67
N LEU A 94 8.41 -23.86 48.29
CA LEU A 94 8.09 -24.30 49.64
C LEU A 94 7.67 -25.77 49.71
N ALA A 95 7.19 -26.34 48.59
CA ALA A 95 6.80 -27.75 48.53
C ALA A 95 8.04 -28.66 48.49
N THR A 96 9.07 -28.26 47.74
CA THR A 96 10.29 -29.06 47.54
C THR A 96 11.45 -28.65 48.44
N GLY A 97 11.40 -27.46 49.03
CA GLY A 97 12.53 -26.84 49.73
C GLY A 97 13.66 -26.39 48.80
N SER A 98 13.46 -26.41 47.49
CA SER A 98 14.50 -26.05 46.52
C SER A 98 14.72 -24.53 46.47
N ILE A 99 15.99 -24.13 46.33
CA ILE A 99 16.42 -22.72 46.33
C ILE A 99 17.15 -22.43 45.02
N ALA A 100 16.70 -21.40 44.31
CA ALA A 100 17.34 -20.90 43.10
C ALA A 100 17.79 -19.45 43.28
N LYS A 101 19.11 -19.22 43.29
CA LYS A 101 19.73 -17.89 43.38
C LYS A 101 20.16 -17.42 42.00
N ARG A 102 19.94 -16.14 41.70
CA ARG A 102 20.38 -15.48 40.46
C ARG A 102 20.91 -14.08 40.78
N ALA A 103 22.14 -13.80 40.37
CA ALA A 103 22.70 -12.47 40.35
C ALA A 103 22.64 -11.93 38.92
N TYR A 104 22.29 -10.65 38.78
CA TYR A 104 22.23 -9.97 37.48
C TYR A 104 23.45 -9.06 37.35
N ASP A 105 24.03 -9.02 36.15
CA ASP A 105 25.15 -8.13 35.85
C ASP A 105 24.70 -6.65 35.88
N SER A 106 25.69 -5.75 35.95
CA SER A 106 25.44 -4.31 35.92
C SER A 106 25.31 -3.75 34.50
N THR A 107 25.52 -4.55 33.44
CA THR A 107 25.55 -4.06 32.06
C THR A 107 24.16 -4.03 31.43
N ASN A 108 23.29 -4.99 31.77
CA ASN A 108 21.91 -5.03 31.26
C ASN A 108 20.88 -5.63 32.24
N PRO A 109 20.80 -5.15 33.50
CA PRO A 109 19.90 -5.71 34.50
C PRO A 109 18.42 -5.46 34.16
N PRO A 110 17.49 -6.32 34.67
CA PRO A 110 16.06 -6.07 34.58
C PRO A 110 15.66 -4.78 35.31
N ILE A 111 14.75 -4.01 34.72
CA ILE A 111 14.31 -2.71 35.25
C ILE A 111 12.89 -2.80 35.79
N LEU A 112 12.71 -2.24 36.99
CA LEU A 112 11.41 -2.20 37.64
C LEU A 112 10.57 -1.05 37.12
N HIS A 113 9.42 -1.39 36.54
CA HIS A 113 8.39 -0.41 36.17
C HIS A 113 7.26 -0.39 37.19
N ARG A 114 6.68 0.79 37.39
CA ARG A 114 5.50 1.02 38.24
C ARG A 114 5.69 0.57 39.68
N LYS A 115 6.74 1.08 40.34
CA LYS A 115 7.09 0.72 41.73
C LYS A 115 6.07 1.25 42.75
N GLU A 116 5.31 2.29 42.40
CA GLU A 116 4.22 2.84 43.22
C GLU A 116 3.17 1.78 43.57
N LEU A 117 2.96 0.79 42.70
CA LEU A 117 1.97 -0.28 42.91
C LEU A 117 2.43 -1.31 43.95
N MET A 118 3.70 -1.32 44.33
CA MET A 118 4.27 -2.28 45.30
C MET A 118 4.32 -1.73 46.73
N LEU A 119 4.04 -0.44 46.91
CA LEU A 119 4.10 0.25 48.20
C LEU A 119 2.74 0.19 48.93
N PRO A 120 2.73 0.20 50.26
CA PRO A 120 1.49 0.21 51.02
C PRO A 120 0.70 1.54 50.85
N PRO A 121 -0.63 1.53 51.06
CA PRO A 121 -1.42 2.75 51.05
C PRO A 121 -0.89 3.79 52.04
N GLY A 122 -0.83 5.06 51.63
CA GLY A 122 -0.34 6.15 52.47
C GLY A 122 1.19 6.27 52.57
N HIS A 123 1.96 5.44 51.86
CA HIS A 123 3.41 5.55 51.84
C HIS A 123 3.87 6.88 51.18
N HIS A 124 4.79 7.60 51.82
CA HIS A 124 5.20 8.94 51.38
C HIS A 124 5.84 8.97 49.97
N PHE A 125 6.43 7.87 49.52
CA PHE A 125 7.05 7.75 48.19
C PHE A 125 6.06 7.45 47.06
N THR A 126 4.82 7.07 47.38
CA THR A 126 3.84 6.68 46.36
C THR A 126 3.53 7.85 45.43
N SER A 127 3.33 9.06 45.95
CA SER A 127 3.05 10.25 45.14
C SER A 127 4.17 10.59 44.16
N ILE A 128 5.43 10.51 44.61
CA ILE A 128 6.61 10.77 43.78
C ILE A 128 6.71 9.75 42.64
N ALA A 129 6.57 8.46 42.95
CA ALA A 129 6.62 7.39 41.96
C ALA A 129 5.42 7.45 40.98
N SER A 130 4.21 7.74 41.47
CA SER A 130 3.03 7.91 40.62
C SER A 130 3.16 9.10 39.67
N ALA A 131 3.72 10.23 40.11
CA ALA A 131 3.93 11.40 39.26
C ALA A 131 4.93 11.10 38.13
N LEU A 132 6.03 10.39 38.44
CA LEU A 132 6.98 9.92 37.44
C LEU A 132 6.33 8.95 36.45
N THR A 133 5.57 7.96 36.94
CA THR A 133 4.87 6.99 36.10
C THR A 133 3.86 7.68 35.18
N ALA A 134 3.06 8.63 35.67
CA ALA A 134 2.11 9.39 34.86
C ALA A 134 2.81 10.22 33.77
N THR A 135 3.93 10.85 34.12
CA THR A 135 4.77 11.59 33.15
C THR A 135 5.33 10.63 32.09
N ALA A 136 5.80 9.46 32.50
CA ALA A 136 6.31 8.44 31.59
C ALA A 136 5.21 7.90 30.65
N GLU A 137 3.98 7.75 31.12
CA GLU A 137 2.82 7.40 30.29
C GLU A 137 2.50 8.47 29.24
N GLN A 138 2.52 9.74 29.61
CA GLN A 138 2.27 10.85 28.69
C GLN A 138 3.30 10.91 27.55
N PHE A 139 4.55 10.52 27.83
CA PHE A 139 5.60 10.39 26.83
C PHE A 139 5.62 9.05 26.09
N GLY A 140 4.67 8.14 26.36
CA GLY A 140 4.59 6.83 25.72
C GLY A 140 5.76 5.90 26.08
N LEU A 141 6.38 6.05 27.26
CA LEU A 141 7.50 5.18 27.67
C LEU A 141 7.08 3.71 27.83
N PHE A 142 5.84 3.44 28.22
CA PHE A 142 5.34 2.09 28.49
C PHE A 142 4.63 1.42 27.31
N ASP A 143 4.60 2.06 26.14
CA ASP A 143 4.09 1.39 24.93
C ASP A 143 4.99 0.20 24.61
N ASP A 144 4.37 -0.96 24.35
CA ASP A 144 5.06 -2.24 24.16
C ASP A 144 5.98 -2.61 25.35
N ALA A 145 5.46 -2.49 26.58
CA ALA A 145 6.18 -2.70 27.85
C ALA A 145 7.00 -4.02 27.97
N HIS A 146 6.73 -5.02 27.13
CA HIS A 146 7.48 -6.28 27.07
C HIS A 146 8.90 -6.12 26.48
N LEU A 147 9.15 -5.07 25.68
CA LEU A 147 10.44 -4.82 25.02
C LEU A 147 11.44 -4.03 25.88
N ILE A 148 10.97 -3.37 26.94
CA ILE A 148 11.75 -2.40 27.73
C ILE A 148 12.19 -2.96 29.09
N GLY A 149 12.06 -4.27 29.31
CA GLY A 149 12.30 -4.91 30.61
C GLY A 149 13.74 -4.87 31.13
N HIS A 150 14.72 -4.43 30.32
CA HIS A 150 16.15 -4.45 30.63
C HIS A 150 16.80 -3.08 30.39
N ARG A 151 17.88 -2.76 31.13
CA ARG A 151 18.56 -1.45 31.16
C ARG A 151 18.85 -0.88 29.77
N GLN A 152 19.50 -1.63 28.89
CA GLN A 152 19.90 -1.14 27.58
C GLN A 152 18.69 -0.78 26.71
N ALA A 153 17.65 -1.61 26.73
CA ALA A 153 16.41 -1.34 26.01
C ALA A 153 15.65 -0.15 26.61
N TRP A 154 15.68 -0.02 27.94
CA TRP A 154 15.10 1.11 28.67
C TRP A 154 15.80 2.44 28.35
N ASP A 155 17.14 2.46 28.40
CA ASP A 155 17.94 3.65 28.11
C ASP A 155 17.87 4.03 26.62
N ALA A 156 17.83 3.04 25.72
CA ALA A 156 17.56 3.28 24.30
C ALA A 156 16.17 3.89 24.06
N ARG A 157 15.14 3.46 24.81
CA ARG A 157 13.79 4.03 24.73
C ARG A 157 13.76 5.47 25.20
N LEU A 158 14.42 5.77 26.32
CA LEU A 158 14.59 7.14 26.84
C LEU A 158 15.29 8.04 25.80
N GLY A 159 16.44 7.61 25.28
CA GLY A 159 17.20 8.35 24.26
C GLY A 159 16.41 8.54 22.96
N ARG A 160 15.65 7.54 22.52
CA ARG A 160 14.79 7.63 21.32
C ARG A 160 13.70 8.68 21.47
N LEU A 161 13.15 8.84 22.67
CA LEU A 161 12.14 9.85 23.00
C LEU A 161 12.74 11.23 23.33
N GLY A 162 14.07 11.37 23.29
CA GLY A 162 14.77 12.62 23.63
C GLY A 162 14.64 12.98 25.10
N LEU A 163 14.49 11.97 25.96
CA LEU A 163 14.30 12.11 27.39
C LEU A 163 15.53 11.59 28.11
N ARG A 164 15.94 12.32 29.15
CA ARG A 164 16.87 11.83 30.16
C ARG A 164 16.13 11.69 31.48
N LEU A 165 16.47 10.64 32.21
CA LEU A 165 16.01 10.44 33.58
C LEU A 165 17.01 11.10 34.53
N ASP A 166 16.52 11.99 35.39
CA ASP A 166 17.30 12.63 36.45
C ASP A 166 16.60 12.36 37.78
N GLY A 167 17.07 11.34 38.50
CA GLY A 167 16.40 10.79 39.68
C GLY A 167 14.98 10.31 39.36
N HIS A 168 13.97 11.07 39.83
CA HIS A 168 12.54 10.80 39.63
C HIS A 168 11.87 11.80 38.68
N GLN A 169 12.65 12.52 37.89
CA GLN A 169 12.14 13.45 36.88
C GLN A 169 12.57 13.02 35.48
N LEU A 170 11.64 13.12 34.54
CA LEU A 170 11.93 12.99 33.12
C LEU A 170 12.15 14.39 32.55
N LEU A 171 13.36 14.65 32.10
CA LEU A 171 13.73 15.92 31.48
C LEU A 171 13.89 15.69 29.98
N ARG A 172 13.45 16.66 29.17
CA ARG A 172 13.86 16.70 27.76
C ARG A 172 15.30 17.15 27.69
N ASP A 173 16.08 16.53 26.81
CA ASP A 173 17.39 17.07 26.48
C ASP A 173 17.19 18.49 25.90
N ALA A 174 17.89 19.47 26.49
CA ALA A 174 17.92 20.82 25.96
C ALA A 174 18.69 20.79 24.63
N GLU A 175 18.00 21.08 23.53
CA GLU A 175 18.61 21.14 22.20
C GLU A 175 19.58 22.35 22.12
N PRO A 176 20.79 22.17 21.58
CA PRO A 176 21.47 23.26 20.89
C PRO A 176 20.61 23.65 19.69
N SER A 177 20.18 24.91 19.62
CA SER A 177 19.44 25.49 18.51
C SER A 177 20.29 25.65 17.23
N ASN A 178 20.86 24.57 16.71
CA ASN A 178 21.41 24.57 15.36
C ASN A 178 20.29 24.13 14.42
N GLY A 179 19.63 25.12 13.81
CA GLY A 179 18.44 24.98 12.98
C GLY A 179 18.47 23.78 12.03
N VAL A 180 17.33 23.09 11.94
CA VAL A 180 17.09 21.97 11.02
C VAL A 180 17.41 22.41 9.60
N GLN A 181 18.33 21.71 8.93
CA GLN A 181 18.80 22.08 7.60
C GLN A 181 17.93 21.47 6.51
N ARG A 182 16.67 21.94 6.42
CA ARG A 182 15.65 21.42 5.47
C ARG A 182 16.14 21.36 4.02
N HIS A 183 17.02 22.28 3.60
CA HIS A 183 17.56 22.36 2.24
C HIS A 183 18.44 21.17 1.79
N LYS A 184 18.87 20.29 2.72
CA LYS A 184 19.74 19.14 2.42
C LYS A 184 19.01 17.87 1.98
N THR A 185 17.68 17.86 1.97
CA THR A 185 16.86 16.69 1.58
C THR A 185 16.58 16.60 0.08
N ALA A 186 16.81 17.67 -0.70
CA ALA A 186 16.61 17.67 -2.15
C ALA A 186 17.62 16.72 -2.85
N LEU A 187 17.12 15.62 -3.42
CA LEU A 187 17.88 14.68 -4.24
C LEU A 187 17.92 15.12 -5.71
N THR A 188 19.06 14.90 -6.38
CA THR A 188 19.20 15.06 -7.83
C THR A 188 18.76 13.77 -8.54
N ARG A 189 17.85 13.85 -9.52
CA ARG A 189 17.38 12.70 -10.32
C ARG A 189 17.36 13.04 -11.81
N TYR A 190 17.62 12.04 -12.66
CA TYR A 190 17.63 12.17 -14.13
C TYR A 190 16.29 11.77 -14.79
N SER A 191 15.21 11.63 -14.00
CA SER A 191 13.86 11.25 -14.46
C SER A 191 12.77 11.98 -13.66
N LEU A 192 11.56 12.11 -14.24
CA LEU A 192 10.39 12.70 -13.57
C LEU A 192 10.13 12.03 -12.22
N SER A 193 9.77 12.81 -11.20
CA SER A 193 9.37 12.30 -9.89
C SER A 193 8.07 11.49 -9.96
N THR A 194 7.86 10.61 -8.99
CA THR A 194 6.66 9.74 -8.90
C THR A 194 5.34 10.51 -9.02
N PRO A 195 5.12 11.68 -8.37
CA PRO A 195 3.90 12.47 -8.62
C PRO A 195 3.76 12.96 -10.07
N MET A 196 4.85 13.38 -10.69
CA MET A 196 4.82 13.84 -12.09
C MET A 196 4.56 12.68 -13.07
N GLN A 197 5.11 11.49 -12.78
CA GLN A 197 4.77 10.28 -13.54
C GLN A 197 3.28 9.92 -13.42
N ALA A 198 2.67 10.11 -12.24
CA ALA A 198 1.24 9.90 -12.06
C ALA A 198 0.40 10.89 -12.90
N LEU A 199 0.78 12.17 -12.92
CA LEU A 199 0.14 13.17 -13.78
C LEU A 199 0.26 12.81 -15.26
N TRP A 200 1.43 12.37 -15.72
CA TRP A 200 1.64 11.93 -17.09
C TRP A 200 0.76 10.73 -17.45
N ARG A 201 0.74 9.69 -16.61
CA ARG A 201 -0.04 8.46 -16.83
C ARG A 201 -1.54 8.72 -16.99
N HIS A 202 -2.07 9.69 -16.27
CA HIS A 202 -3.48 10.07 -16.34
C HIS A 202 -3.77 11.19 -17.37
N GLY A 203 -2.79 11.55 -18.20
CA GLY A 203 -2.97 12.48 -19.32
C GLY A 203 -3.01 13.96 -18.95
N PHE A 204 -2.66 14.31 -17.71
CA PHE A 204 -2.64 15.71 -17.26
C PHE A 204 -1.44 16.50 -17.81
N LEU A 205 -0.40 15.81 -18.28
CA LEU A 205 0.80 16.42 -18.86
C LEU A 205 0.84 16.37 -20.40
N ALA A 206 -0.33 16.32 -21.05
CA ALA A 206 -0.45 16.28 -22.52
C ALA A 206 -0.25 17.65 -23.22
N GLY A 207 0.31 18.65 -22.52
CA GLY A 207 0.60 19.99 -23.07
C GLY A 207 -0.56 20.99 -23.06
N ASN A 208 -1.73 20.59 -22.55
CA ASN A 208 -2.95 21.42 -22.48
C ASN A 208 -3.15 22.12 -21.12
N HIS A 209 -2.27 21.91 -20.15
CA HIS A 209 -2.38 22.47 -18.80
C HIS A 209 -1.11 23.23 -18.43
N THR A 210 -1.29 24.31 -17.65
CA THR A 210 -0.20 24.98 -16.94
C THR A 210 0.11 24.24 -15.64
N VAL A 211 1.40 24.14 -15.31
CA VAL A 211 1.88 23.42 -14.12
C VAL A 211 2.66 24.37 -13.20
N CYS A 212 2.41 24.29 -11.89
CA CYS A 212 3.25 24.93 -10.87
C CYS A 212 3.81 23.86 -9.93
N ASP A 213 5.14 23.78 -9.81
CA ASP A 213 5.81 22.90 -8.85
C ASP A 213 6.16 23.66 -7.56
N TYR A 214 5.38 23.43 -6.50
CA TYR A 214 5.51 24.09 -5.21
C TYR A 214 6.51 23.31 -4.34
N GLY A 215 7.66 23.93 -4.06
CA GLY A 215 8.81 23.29 -3.44
C GLY A 215 9.63 22.48 -4.46
N CYS A 216 9.90 23.06 -5.63
CA CYS A 216 10.57 22.37 -6.74
C CYS A 216 12.01 21.92 -6.46
N GLY A 217 12.59 22.32 -5.32
CA GLY A 217 13.98 22.06 -4.98
C GLY A 217 14.91 22.53 -6.11
N ARG A 218 15.78 21.62 -6.58
CA ARG A 218 16.74 21.91 -7.66
C ARG A 218 16.14 22.02 -9.07
N GLY A 219 14.83 21.77 -9.23
CA GLY A 219 14.13 21.95 -10.50
C GLY A 219 14.32 20.84 -11.54
N ASP A 220 14.61 19.60 -11.13
CA ASP A 220 14.74 18.46 -12.05
C ASP A 220 13.43 18.20 -12.82
N ASP A 221 12.30 18.16 -12.12
CA ASP A 221 10.97 17.99 -12.72
C ASP A 221 10.63 19.13 -13.68
N LEU A 222 10.94 20.38 -13.30
CA LEU A 222 10.71 21.55 -14.16
C LEU A 222 11.47 21.46 -15.47
N ARG A 223 12.74 21.04 -15.44
CA ARG A 223 13.55 20.86 -16.65
C ARG A 223 12.96 19.79 -17.56
N ALA A 224 12.51 18.67 -17.00
CA ALA A 224 11.88 17.59 -17.76
C ALA A 224 10.55 18.03 -18.39
N LEU A 225 9.71 18.77 -17.65
CA LEU A 225 8.43 19.30 -18.17
C LEU A 225 8.67 20.31 -19.31
N GLN A 226 9.60 21.25 -19.12
CA GLN A 226 9.93 22.26 -20.12
C GLN A 226 10.56 21.66 -21.38
N ALA A 227 11.39 20.61 -21.24
CA ALA A 227 11.92 19.86 -22.38
C ALA A 227 10.83 19.18 -23.23
N ASN A 228 9.67 18.90 -22.63
CA ASN A 228 8.49 18.35 -23.32
C ASN A 228 7.46 19.43 -23.68
N ALA A 229 7.87 20.70 -23.76
CA ALA A 229 7.04 21.84 -24.14
C ALA A 229 5.80 22.07 -23.25
N ILE A 230 5.87 21.68 -21.97
CA ILE A 230 4.80 21.95 -20.98
C ILE A 230 5.07 23.30 -20.31
N ASP A 231 4.05 24.16 -20.20
CA ASP A 231 4.14 25.45 -19.50
C ASP A 231 4.21 25.22 -17.98
N ALA A 232 5.43 25.05 -17.47
CA ALA A 232 5.72 24.80 -16.07
C ALA A 232 6.53 25.93 -15.42
N VAL A 233 6.10 26.34 -14.23
CA VAL A 233 6.85 27.22 -13.31
C VAL A 233 7.08 26.50 -12.00
N GLY A 234 8.04 26.95 -11.19
CA GLY A 234 8.18 26.45 -9.83
C GLY A 234 8.77 27.48 -8.89
N TRP A 235 8.62 27.17 -7.61
CA TRP A 235 9.08 27.98 -6.49
C TRP A 235 9.63 27.08 -5.40
N ASP A 236 10.71 27.49 -4.75
CA ASP A 236 11.27 26.81 -3.59
C ASP A 236 11.86 27.86 -2.65
N PRO A 237 11.64 27.80 -1.33
CA PRO A 237 12.09 28.84 -0.41
C PRO A 237 13.62 29.00 -0.35
N HIS A 238 14.39 28.00 -0.79
CA HIS A 238 15.85 28.03 -0.77
C HIS A 238 16.47 28.00 -2.17
N TRP A 239 16.03 27.08 -3.03
CA TRP A 239 16.65 26.82 -4.33
C TRP A 239 16.11 27.71 -5.45
N ALA A 240 14.88 28.23 -5.29
CA ALA A 240 14.24 29.11 -6.24
C ALA A 240 13.37 30.16 -5.52
N PRO A 241 13.96 31.00 -4.65
CA PRO A 241 13.20 31.95 -3.82
C PRO A 241 12.50 33.01 -4.66
N ASP A 242 13.11 33.39 -5.79
CA ASP A 242 12.57 34.30 -6.81
C ASP A 242 11.69 33.59 -7.84
N GLY A 243 11.43 32.28 -7.65
CA GLY A 243 10.54 31.49 -8.49
C GLY A 243 9.10 32.00 -8.49
N LYS A 244 8.36 31.76 -9.58
CA LYS A 244 6.99 32.26 -9.72
C LYS A 244 6.00 31.32 -9.03
N ARG A 245 5.31 31.84 -8.01
CA ARG A 245 4.07 31.24 -7.46
C ARG A 245 2.87 31.68 -8.30
N ARG A 246 2.75 31.11 -9.51
CA ARG A 246 1.66 31.41 -10.46
C ARG A 246 0.48 30.49 -10.18
N ARG A 247 -0.75 31.02 -10.28
CA ARG A 247 -1.94 30.17 -10.37
C ARG A 247 -1.84 29.33 -11.64
N SER A 248 -2.08 28.04 -11.51
CA SER A 248 -1.91 27.07 -12.60
C SER A 248 -3.04 26.05 -12.55
N ALA A 249 -3.39 25.49 -13.71
CA ALA A 249 -4.35 24.40 -13.81
C ALA A 249 -3.98 23.27 -12.84
N ILE A 250 -2.68 22.92 -12.81
CA ILE A 250 -2.15 21.87 -11.95
C ILE A 250 -1.08 22.44 -11.02
N VAL A 251 -1.17 22.12 -9.73
CA VAL A 251 -0.09 22.38 -8.76
C VAL A 251 0.41 21.06 -8.20
N ASN A 252 1.73 20.87 -8.19
CA ASN A 252 2.39 19.76 -7.49
C ASN A 252 2.96 20.24 -6.15
N LEU A 253 2.66 19.52 -5.08
CA LEU A 253 3.26 19.67 -3.75
C LEU A 253 3.97 18.34 -3.40
N GLY A 254 5.09 18.10 -4.06
CA GLY A 254 5.84 16.85 -3.99
C GLY A 254 6.77 16.80 -2.78
N PHE A 255 6.47 15.96 -1.79
CA PHE A 255 7.32 15.65 -0.62
C PHE A 255 7.66 16.83 0.31
N VAL A 256 7.15 18.04 0.02
CA VAL A 256 7.36 19.25 0.83
C VAL A 256 6.84 19.09 2.25
N LEU A 257 5.68 18.46 2.43
CA LEU A 257 5.09 18.27 3.76
C LEU A 257 5.98 17.42 4.67
N ASN A 258 6.85 16.58 4.09
CA ASN A 258 7.72 15.74 4.88
C ASN A 258 8.87 16.50 5.55
N VAL A 259 9.24 17.68 5.04
CA VAL A 259 10.43 18.40 5.52
C VAL A 259 10.08 19.59 6.44
N ILE A 260 8.80 19.81 6.73
CA ILE A 260 8.31 20.88 7.60
C ILE A 260 8.00 20.33 8.98
N GLU A 261 8.82 20.67 9.99
CA GLU A 261 8.70 20.18 11.37
C GLU A 261 7.55 20.77 12.17
N ASP A 262 7.10 21.98 11.83
CA ASP A 262 5.95 22.63 12.46
C ASP A 262 4.64 22.19 11.77
N PRO A 263 3.72 21.49 12.47
CA PRO A 263 2.43 21.10 11.91
C PRO A 263 1.58 22.29 11.39
N GLN A 264 1.71 23.48 12.00
CA GLN A 264 0.95 24.65 11.55
C GLN A 264 1.52 25.20 10.24
N GLU A 265 2.84 25.38 10.15
CA GLU A 265 3.50 25.75 8.90
C GLU A 265 3.19 24.73 7.79
N ARG A 266 3.19 23.44 8.10
CA ARG A 266 2.86 22.37 7.15
C ARG A 266 1.44 22.50 6.61
N SER A 267 0.49 22.87 7.48
CA SER A 267 -0.90 23.12 7.10
C SER A 267 -1.03 24.36 6.21
N VAL A 268 -0.26 25.41 6.51
CA VAL A 268 -0.21 26.64 5.69
C VAL A 268 0.39 26.37 4.31
N ALA A 269 1.45 25.57 4.22
CA ALA A 269 2.06 25.19 2.94
C ALA A 269 1.07 24.42 2.05
N LEU A 270 0.31 23.47 2.63
CA LEU A 270 -0.72 22.73 1.91
C LEU A 270 -1.84 23.65 1.39
N ARG A 271 -2.34 24.58 2.22
CA ARG A 271 -3.35 25.57 1.79
C ARG A 271 -2.82 26.53 0.73
N SER A 272 -1.56 26.96 0.85
CA SER A 272 -0.93 27.87 -0.12
C SER A 272 -0.79 27.22 -1.49
N ALA A 273 -0.35 25.95 -1.54
CA ALA A 273 -0.31 25.19 -2.78
C ALA A 273 -1.71 24.97 -3.35
N TRP A 274 -2.69 24.68 -2.49
CA TRP A 274 -4.09 24.59 -2.89
C TRP A 274 -4.56 25.87 -3.54
N ASP A 275 -4.38 27.04 -2.92
CA ASP A 275 -4.84 28.34 -3.44
C ASP A 275 -4.30 28.70 -4.82
N LEU A 276 -3.15 28.12 -5.23
CA LEU A 276 -2.59 28.26 -6.56
C LEU A 276 -3.20 27.30 -7.60
N ALA A 277 -3.82 26.20 -7.17
CA ALA A 277 -4.42 25.22 -8.05
C ALA A 277 -5.78 25.68 -8.56
N GLU A 278 -5.93 25.78 -9.88
CA GLU A 278 -7.18 26.15 -10.54
C GLU A 278 -8.06 24.92 -10.83
N GLN A 279 -7.45 23.75 -11.05
CA GLN A 279 -8.17 22.51 -11.34
C GLN A 279 -7.76 21.35 -10.42
N LEU A 280 -6.46 21.07 -10.32
CA LEU A 280 -5.93 19.90 -9.64
C LEU A 280 -4.72 20.25 -8.76
N LEU A 281 -4.76 19.81 -7.49
CA LEU A 281 -3.59 19.74 -6.62
C LEU A 281 -3.13 18.29 -6.48
N VAL A 282 -1.84 18.05 -6.72
CA VAL A 282 -1.18 16.79 -6.43
C VAL A 282 -0.38 16.94 -5.15
N VAL A 283 -0.65 16.09 -4.16
CA VAL A 283 0.07 16.08 -2.88
C VAL A 283 0.80 14.75 -2.76
N SER A 284 2.11 14.79 -2.49
CA SER A 284 2.89 13.59 -2.23
C SER A 284 3.65 13.63 -0.92
N VAL A 285 3.68 12.52 -0.22
CA VAL A 285 4.37 12.33 1.05
C VAL A 285 5.09 11.00 1.10
N LEU A 286 6.17 10.93 1.89
CA LEU A 286 6.76 9.65 2.29
C LEU A 286 5.83 8.90 3.24
N ILE A 287 5.59 7.62 2.94
CA ILE A 287 4.89 6.68 3.82
C ILE A 287 5.91 5.94 4.69
N GLY A 288 5.60 5.74 5.97
CA GLY A 288 6.46 5.00 6.88
C GLY A 288 5.64 4.24 7.93
N GLY A 289 6.10 3.03 8.25
CA GLY A 289 5.52 2.18 9.30
C GLY A 289 6.31 2.30 10.61
N ARG A 290 5.87 1.59 11.66
CA ARG A 290 6.52 1.59 12.98
C ARG A 290 8.03 1.28 12.92
N SER A 291 8.44 0.36 12.03
CA SER A 291 9.84 -0.01 11.80
C SER A 291 10.71 1.12 11.22
N THR A 292 10.13 2.10 10.53
CA THR A 292 10.85 3.28 10.02
C THR A 292 11.17 4.25 11.15
N PHE A 293 10.26 4.42 12.11
CA PHE A 293 10.44 5.29 13.29
C PHE A 293 11.41 4.69 14.32
N GLU A 294 11.57 3.36 14.35
CA GLU A 294 12.50 2.67 15.26
C GLU A 294 13.99 2.90 14.91
N ARG A 295 14.29 3.31 13.67
CA ARG A 295 15.67 3.50 13.17
C ARG A 295 16.24 4.91 13.37
N PHE A 296 15.42 5.89 13.73
CA PHE A 296 15.82 7.31 13.78
C PHE A 296 15.40 7.98 15.10
N ARG A 297 16.09 9.07 15.47
CA ARG A 297 15.74 9.88 16.66
C ARG A 297 14.41 10.59 16.41
N LEU A 298 13.44 10.42 17.30
CA LEU A 298 12.15 11.11 17.19
C LEU A 298 12.32 12.61 17.48
N TYR A 299 11.64 13.45 16.71
CA TYR A 299 11.62 14.91 16.90
C TYR A 299 10.28 15.46 16.43
N SER A 300 9.59 16.22 17.29
CA SER A 300 8.21 16.66 17.04
C SER A 300 7.31 15.44 16.68
N ASP A 301 6.61 15.48 15.55
CA ASP A 301 5.81 14.39 15.01
C ASP A 301 6.53 13.57 13.92
N GLY A 302 7.84 13.76 13.76
CA GLY A 302 8.67 13.08 12.76
C GLY A 302 9.99 12.56 13.33
N VAL A 303 11.00 12.45 12.48
CA VAL A 303 12.33 11.98 12.85
C VAL A 303 13.42 12.95 12.39
N ILE A 304 14.54 12.98 13.10
CA ILE A 304 15.78 13.62 12.63
C ILE A 304 16.68 12.54 12.06
N THR A 305 17.07 12.71 10.79
CA THR A 305 18.00 11.81 10.12
C THR A 305 19.43 12.03 10.62
N ALA A 306 20.34 11.09 10.32
CA ALA A 306 21.76 11.22 10.63
C ALA A 306 22.44 12.48 10.01
N ARG A 307 21.79 13.13 9.04
CA ARG A 307 22.26 14.38 8.40
C ARG A 307 21.69 15.65 9.07
N ASN A 308 21.06 15.52 10.23
CA ASN A 308 20.37 16.59 10.96
C ASN A 308 19.24 17.28 10.15
N THR A 309 18.47 16.48 9.42
CA THR A 309 17.29 16.94 8.67
C THR A 309 16.03 16.32 9.26
N PHE A 310 14.95 17.12 9.37
CA PHE A 310 13.64 16.62 9.77
C PHE A 310 12.98 15.87 8.62
N GLN A 311 12.36 14.74 8.95
CA GLN A 311 11.53 13.97 8.04
C GLN A 311 10.26 13.50 8.76
N ARG A 312 9.10 13.91 8.28
CA ARG A 312 7.80 13.35 8.65
C ARG A 312 7.46 12.19 7.72
N TYR A 313 7.12 11.04 8.26
CA TYR A 313 6.52 9.92 7.52
C TYR A 313 5.06 9.80 7.88
N PHE A 314 4.18 9.52 6.91
CA PHE A 314 2.74 9.35 7.14
C PHE A 314 2.34 7.89 7.04
N THR A 315 1.23 7.52 7.68
CA THR A 315 0.46 6.35 7.24
C THR A 315 -0.51 6.75 6.11
N THR A 316 -0.98 5.80 5.29
CA THR A 316 -1.94 6.11 4.21
C THR A 316 -3.25 6.71 4.75
N GLY A 317 -3.74 6.19 5.88
CA GLY A 317 -4.96 6.71 6.53
C GLY A 317 -4.76 8.12 7.06
N GLU A 318 -3.66 8.34 7.80
CA GLU A 318 -3.31 9.65 8.33
C GLU A 318 -3.08 10.69 7.23
N PHE A 319 -2.40 10.32 6.13
CA PHE A 319 -2.20 11.23 5.01
C PHE A 319 -3.52 11.68 4.39
N ARG A 320 -4.45 10.74 4.18
CA ARG A 320 -5.80 11.04 3.68
C ARG A 320 -6.54 12.00 4.63
N GLU A 321 -6.56 11.69 5.92
CA GLU A 321 -7.22 12.50 6.95
C GLU A 321 -6.60 13.89 7.08
N TYR A 322 -5.27 14.00 6.97
CA TYR A 322 -4.55 15.26 7.03
C TYR A 322 -4.92 16.18 5.86
N VAL A 323 -4.94 15.65 4.64
CA VAL A 323 -5.32 16.42 3.45
C VAL A 323 -6.80 16.83 3.53
N GLU A 324 -7.68 15.89 3.87
CA GLU A 324 -9.12 16.15 3.99
C GLU A 324 -9.41 17.20 5.08
N GLY A 325 -8.81 17.06 6.26
CA GLY A 325 -8.99 17.99 7.37
C GLY A 325 -8.44 19.39 7.09
N THR A 326 -7.37 19.50 6.29
CA THR A 326 -6.75 20.80 5.96
C THR A 326 -7.47 21.53 4.83
N LEU A 327 -7.92 20.80 3.81
CA LEU A 327 -8.51 21.39 2.60
C LEU A 327 -10.04 21.35 2.58
N ALA A 328 -10.66 20.67 3.56
CA ALA A 328 -12.09 20.37 3.58
C ALA A 328 -12.59 19.72 2.27
N ARG A 329 -11.71 18.95 1.62
CA ARG A 329 -11.95 18.26 0.35
C ARG A 329 -11.36 16.85 0.43
N GLU A 330 -12.17 15.85 0.10
CA GLU A 330 -11.75 14.45 0.11
C GLU A 330 -10.72 14.21 -1.02
N PRO A 331 -9.52 13.68 -0.72
CA PRO A 331 -8.52 13.39 -1.72
C PRO A 331 -8.74 12.03 -2.39
N ILE A 332 -8.47 11.94 -3.69
CA ILE A 332 -8.39 10.69 -4.43
C ILE A 332 -6.98 10.11 -4.31
N MET A 333 -6.85 8.98 -3.64
CA MET A 333 -5.57 8.30 -3.45
C MET A 333 -5.15 7.57 -4.74
N LEU A 334 -3.97 7.91 -5.25
CA LEU A 334 -3.37 7.27 -6.43
C LEU A 334 -2.27 6.27 -6.09
N ALA A 335 -1.64 6.38 -4.93
CA ALA A 335 -0.67 5.41 -4.41
C ALA A 335 -0.53 5.63 -2.90
N PRO A 336 0.16 4.75 -2.16
CA PRO A 336 0.56 5.09 -0.80
C PRO A 336 1.38 6.38 -0.83
N GLY A 337 0.83 7.44 -0.23
CA GLY A 337 1.48 8.75 -0.16
C GLY A 337 1.35 9.63 -1.39
N ILE A 338 0.50 9.30 -2.37
CA ILE A 338 0.20 10.21 -3.52
C ILE A 338 -1.31 10.40 -3.63
N ALA A 339 -1.74 11.65 -3.68
CA ALA A 339 -3.15 11.98 -3.77
C ALA A 339 -3.44 13.14 -4.73
N PHE A 340 -4.57 13.06 -5.41
CA PHE A 340 -5.15 14.11 -6.24
C PHE A 340 -6.31 14.77 -5.51
N VAL A 341 -6.35 16.10 -5.54
CA VAL A 341 -7.44 16.90 -4.97
C VAL A 341 -7.97 17.82 -6.06
N PHE A 342 -9.21 17.56 -6.49
CA PHE A 342 -9.87 18.34 -7.53
C PHE A 342 -10.61 19.54 -6.94
N ARG A 343 -10.55 20.67 -7.64
CA ARG A 343 -11.25 21.91 -7.26
C ARG A 343 -12.76 21.76 -7.33
N ASP A 344 -13.23 21.19 -8.44
CA ASP A 344 -14.64 21.03 -8.76
C ASP A 344 -15.06 19.57 -8.80
N ASP A 345 -16.28 19.30 -8.32
CA ASP A 345 -16.84 17.96 -8.28
C ASP A 345 -17.02 17.39 -9.71
N ALA A 346 -17.21 18.23 -10.74
CA ALA A 346 -17.35 17.78 -12.12
C ALA A 346 -16.05 17.16 -12.67
N ASP A 347 -14.90 17.81 -12.43
CA ASP A 347 -13.59 17.29 -12.86
C ASP A 347 -13.23 16.01 -12.11
N GLU A 348 -13.55 15.95 -10.81
CA GLU A 348 -13.39 14.77 -9.97
C GLU A 348 -14.17 13.58 -10.53
N GLN A 349 -15.45 13.79 -10.86
CA GLN A 349 -16.33 12.75 -11.39
C GLN A 349 -15.96 12.33 -12.82
N GLU A 350 -15.49 13.26 -13.65
CA GLU A 350 -14.95 12.94 -14.98
C GLU A 350 -13.69 12.09 -14.87
N PHE A 351 -12.76 12.43 -13.96
CA PHE A 351 -11.57 11.64 -13.69
C PHE A 351 -11.92 10.22 -13.22
N LEU A 352 -12.81 10.09 -12.23
CA LEU A 352 -13.24 8.79 -11.71
C LEU A 352 -13.96 7.95 -12.78
N SER A 353 -14.82 8.57 -13.60
CA SER A 353 -15.49 7.87 -14.70
C SER A 353 -14.47 7.34 -15.71
N ARG A 354 -13.54 8.18 -16.17
CA ARG A 354 -12.48 7.78 -17.11
C ARG A 354 -11.61 6.66 -16.55
N ARG A 355 -11.22 6.73 -15.27
CA ARG A 355 -10.41 5.71 -14.60
C ARG A 355 -11.06 4.34 -14.59
N THR A 356 -12.38 4.29 -14.54
CA THR A 356 -13.14 3.03 -14.56
C THR A 356 -13.50 2.56 -15.96
N ARG A 357 -13.31 3.36 -17.02
CA ARG A 357 -13.64 2.92 -18.38
C ARG A 357 -12.59 1.95 -18.89
N ARG A 358 -13.01 0.97 -19.69
CA ARG A 358 -12.06 0.20 -20.48
C ARG A 358 -11.28 1.16 -21.37
N ARG A 359 -9.96 1.09 -21.32
CA ARG A 359 -9.14 1.71 -22.37
C ARG A 359 -9.62 1.06 -23.65
N VAL A 360 -10.11 1.87 -24.59
CA VAL A 360 -10.44 1.39 -25.92
C VAL A 360 -9.10 0.92 -26.49
N SER A 361 -8.78 -0.36 -26.26
CA SER A 361 -7.85 -1.06 -27.11
C SER A 361 -8.44 -0.85 -28.48
N ASN A 362 -7.70 -0.16 -29.35
CA ASN A 362 -7.89 -0.29 -30.77
C ASN A 362 -7.60 -1.76 -31.13
N ASP A 363 -8.44 -2.70 -30.66
CA ASP A 363 -8.79 -3.92 -31.38
C ASP A 363 -9.57 -3.49 -32.63
N ARG A 364 -8.96 -2.60 -33.41
CA ARG A 364 -9.04 -2.71 -34.84
C ARG A 364 -8.51 -4.11 -35.10
N PRO A 365 -9.27 -4.99 -35.75
CA PRO A 365 -8.66 -6.14 -36.38
C PRO A 365 -7.45 -5.61 -37.13
N VAL A 366 -6.26 -6.13 -36.84
CA VAL A 366 -5.11 -5.95 -37.73
C VAL A 366 -5.65 -6.25 -39.12
N PRO A 367 -5.55 -5.33 -40.10
CA PRO A 367 -5.88 -5.68 -41.46
C PRO A 367 -4.97 -6.86 -41.80
N ARG A 368 -5.53 -8.07 -41.83
CA ARG A 368 -4.85 -9.17 -42.48
C ARG A 368 -4.67 -8.68 -43.90
N ALA A 369 -3.42 -8.50 -44.32
CA ALA A 369 -3.11 -8.36 -45.72
C ALA A 369 -3.82 -9.52 -46.42
N GLU A 370 -4.81 -9.20 -47.24
CA GLU A 370 -5.46 -10.21 -48.08
C GLU A 370 -4.35 -10.90 -48.84
N ARG A 371 -4.29 -12.24 -48.68
CA ARG A 371 -3.44 -13.08 -49.50
C ARG A 371 -3.77 -12.73 -50.96
N PRO A 372 -2.79 -12.47 -51.84
CA PRO A 372 -3.10 -12.24 -53.23
C PRO A 372 -3.86 -13.47 -53.74
N GLU A 373 -5.11 -13.26 -54.15
CA GLU A 373 -5.87 -14.29 -54.85
C GLU A 373 -5.09 -14.67 -56.10
N ARG A 374 -4.92 -15.98 -56.32
CA ARG A 374 -4.40 -16.50 -57.58
C ARG A 374 -5.31 -16.00 -58.71
N PRO A 375 -4.77 -15.66 -59.90
CA PRO A 375 -5.61 -15.16 -60.98
C PRO A 375 -6.61 -16.24 -61.40
N GLU A 376 -7.89 -16.05 -61.07
CA GLU A 376 -8.95 -16.82 -61.68
C GLU A 376 -9.07 -16.44 -63.16
N SER A 377 -9.26 -17.47 -63.99
CA SER A 377 -9.42 -17.38 -65.42
C SER A 377 -10.51 -16.38 -65.82
N VAL A 378 -10.17 -15.48 -66.73
CA VAL A 378 -11.04 -14.45 -67.34
C VAL A 378 -12.33 -15.08 -67.89
N ARG A 379 -13.42 -14.99 -67.12
CA ARG A 379 -14.78 -15.08 -67.66
C ARG A 379 -15.22 -13.68 -68.07
N ARG A 380 -15.51 -13.52 -69.36
CA ARG A 380 -16.10 -12.31 -69.94
C ARG A 380 -17.48 -12.07 -69.33
N GLU A 381 -17.56 -11.16 -68.35
CA GLU A 381 -18.84 -10.64 -67.87
C GLU A 381 -19.30 -9.46 -68.73
N ARG A 382 -20.58 -9.52 -69.10
CA ARG A 382 -21.31 -8.50 -69.85
C ARG A 382 -21.35 -7.20 -69.05
N ALA A 383 -21.19 -6.07 -69.75
CA ALA A 383 -21.32 -4.72 -69.22
C ALA A 383 -22.61 -4.53 -68.40
N THR A 384 -22.47 -4.57 -67.08
CA THR A 384 -23.49 -4.16 -66.12
C THR A 384 -23.49 -2.63 -66.06
N ARG A 385 -24.70 -2.07 -66.13
CA ARG A 385 -24.99 -0.63 -66.03
C ARG A 385 -24.23 -0.02 -64.86
N GLN A 386 -23.52 1.09 -65.09
CA GLN A 386 -22.89 1.89 -64.05
C GLN A 386 -23.95 2.26 -63.01
N ARG A 387 -23.85 1.65 -61.82
CA ARG A 387 -24.73 1.89 -60.68
C ARG A 387 -24.35 3.25 -60.10
N VAL A 388 -25.28 4.21 -60.16
CA VAL A 388 -25.13 5.49 -59.45
C VAL A 388 -25.00 5.16 -57.96
N PRO A 389 -23.92 5.61 -57.29
CA PRO A 389 -23.74 5.35 -55.87
C PRO A 389 -24.94 5.88 -55.10
N ASN A 390 -25.51 5.06 -54.22
CA ASN A 390 -26.59 5.56 -53.38
C ASN A 390 -26.03 6.62 -52.39
N LYS A 391 -26.92 7.39 -51.76
CA LYS A 391 -26.51 8.42 -50.79
C LYS A 391 -25.66 7.90 -49.62
N TRP A 392 -25.64 6.58 -49.36
CA TRP A 392 -24.81 5.96 -48.33
C TRP A 392 -23.38 5.72 -48.81
N GLU A 393 -23.24 5.23 -50.05
CA GLU A 393 -21.95 5.02 -50.71
C GLU A 393 -21.25 6.36 -50.97
N THR A 394 -22.02 7.41 -51.28
CA THR A 394 -21.49 8.78 -51.46
C THR A 394 -21.05 9.43 -50.15
N ASN A 395 -21.63 9.03 -49.02
CA ASN A 395 -21.33 9.58 -47.68
C ASN A 395 -20.69 8.52 -46.76
N ALA A 396 -19.92 7.58 -47.32
CA ALA A 396 -19.41 6.42 -46.61
C ALA A 396 -18.61 6.79 -45.35
N ASP A 397 -17.77 7.83 -45.42
CA ASP A 397 -16.97 8.29 -44.28
C ASP A 397 -17.84 8.84 -43.14
N LEU A 398 -18.90 9.58 -43.47
CA LEU A 398 -19.83 10.14 -42.48
C LEU A 398 -20.64 9.03 -41.81
N VAL A 399 -21.11 8.07 -42.60
CA VAL A 399 -21.84 6.89 -42.12
C VAL A 399 -20.96 6.01 -41.24
N ASN A 400 -19.70 5.79 -41.64
CA ASN A 400 -18.71 5.04 -40.86
C ASN A 400 -18.38 5.75 -39.55
N ALA A 401 -18.11 7.07 -39.59
CA ALA A 401 -17.86 7.86 -38.39
C ALA A 401 -19.03 7.83 -37.42
N PHE A 402 -20.27 7.92 -37.92
CA PHE A 402 -21.47 7.79 -37.09
C PHE A 402 -21.59 6.38 -36.49
N TRP A 403 -21.33 5.33 -37.26
CA TRP A 403 -21.38 3.95 -36.75
C TRP A 403 -20.34 3.68 -35.68
N GLU A 404 -19.08 4.06 -35.93
CA GLU A 404 -18.01 3.93 -34.94
C GLU A 404 -18.34 4.73 -33.69
N ARG A 405 -18.94 5.94 -33.83
CA ARG A 405 -19.41 6.69 -32.66
C ARG A 405 -20.53 5.98 -31.89
N CYS A 406 -21.43 5.26 -32.57
CA CYS A 406 -22.43 4.43 -31.89
C CYS A 406 -21.78 3.28 -31.12
N LEU A 407 -20.72 2.68 -31.65
CA LEU A 407 -19.98 1.61 -30.99
C LEU A 407 -19.14 2.14 -29.81
N GLU A 408 -18.53 3.30 -29.94
CA GLU A 408 -17.79 3.99 -28.85
C GLU A 408 -18.66 4.41 -27.68
N LEU A 409 -19.98 4.53 -27.87
CA LEU A 409 -20.93 4.87 -26.82
C LEU A 409 -21.78 3.67 -26.38
N GLY A 410 -21.81 2.59 -27.17
CA GLY A 410 -22.75 1.49 -27.02
C GLY A 410 -24.22 1.89 -27.24
N ARG A 411 -24.48 3.10 -27.73
CA ARG A 411 -25.82 3.67 -27.97
C ARG A 411 -25.76 4.73 -29.07
N VAL A 412 -26.92 5.21 -29.51
CA VAL A 412 -26.99 6.33 -30.45
C VAL A 412 -26.48 7.61 -29.78
N PRO A 413 -25.56 8.37 -30.41
CA PRO A 413 -25.08 9.65 -29.88
C PRO A 413 -26.18 10.71 -29.91
N GLU A 414 -26.17 11.60 -28.92
CA GLU A 414 -26.90 12.87 -28.98
C GLU A 414 -26.20 13.85 -29.94
N SER A 415 -26.85 14.98 -30.26
CA SER A 415 -26.37 15.91 -31.29
C SER A 415 -25.00 16.52 -31.04
N ASP A 416 -24.64 16.73 -29.78
CA ASP A 416 -23.35 17.24 -29.31
C ASP A 416 -22.27 16.14 -29.17
N GLU A 417 -22.68 14.87 -29.06
CA GLU A 417 -21.77 13.72 -29.00
C GLU A 417 -21.27 13.29 -30.39
N PHE A 418 -21.92 13.76 -31.45
CA PHE A 418 -21.47 13.60 -32.83
C PHE A 418 -21.56 14.95 -33.56
N PRO A 419 -20.46 15.74 -33.60
CA PRO A 419 -20.46 17.10 -34.18
C PRO A 419 -20.95 17.17 -35.64
N ARG A 420 -20.78 16.09 -36.42
CA ARG A 420 -21.27 15.96 -37.80
C ARG A 420 -22.75 15.52 -37.89
N SER A 421 -23.50 15.60 -36.80
CA SER A 421 -24.95 15.31 -36.77
C SER A 421 -25.78 16.14 -37.76
N PRO A 422 -25.51 17.45 -37.97
CA PRO A 422 -26.22 18.23 -38.99
C PRO A 422 -25.97 17.68 -40.41
N GLU A 423 -24.70 17.46 -40.76
CA GLU A 423 -24.28 16.89 -42.04
C GLU A 423 -24.94 15.52 -42.31
N LEU A 424 -25.04 14.68 -41.27
CA LEU A 424 -25.68 13.37 -41.38
C LEU A 424 -27.18 13.48 -41.70
N ARG A 425 -27.87 14.42 -41.06
CA ARG A 425 -29.31 14.67 -41.28
C ARG A 425 -29.58 15.13 -42.71
N ASP A 426 -28.74 16.03 -43.22
CA ASP A 426 -28.93 16.64 -44.53
C ASP A 426 -28.59 15.67 -45.67
N SER A 427 -27.50 14.91 -45.54
CA SER A 427 -26.97 14.08 -46.63
C SER A 427 -27.48 12.64 -46.65
N VAL A 428 -27.82 12.08 -45.48
CA VAL A 428 -28.17 10.65 -45.36
C VAL A 428 -29.57 10.46 -44.77
N GLY A 429 -29.85 11.07 -43.63
CA GLY A 429 -31.14 11.02 -42.93
C GLY A 429 -31.00 11.18 -41.42
N THR A 430 -32.12 11.05 -40.70
CA THR A 430 -32.09 11.22 -39.23
C THR A 430 -31.20 10.18 -38.54
N PRO A 431 -30.48 10.51 -37.45
CA PRO A 431 -29.62 9.57 -36.73
C PRO A 431 -30.32 8.25 -36.36
N ALA A 432 -31.58 8.30 -35.94
CA ALA A 432 -32.36 7.11 -35.60
C ALA A 432 -32.64 6.21 -36.82
N THR A 433 -32.97 6.80 -37.97
CA THR A 433 -33.17 6.06 -39.22
C THR A 433 -31.84 5.49 -39.72
N VAL A 434 -30.78 6.30 -39.66
CA VAL A 434 -29.43 5.90 -40.09
C VAL A 434 -28.96 4.70 -39.29
N PHE A 435 -29.04 4.80 -37.97
CA PHE A 435 -28.69 3.75 -37.02
C PHE A 435 -29.48 2.45 -37.28
N ARG A 436 -30.81 2.52 -37.42
CA ARG A 436 -31.65 1.33 -37.65
C ARG A 436 -31.26 0.59 -38.94
N THR A 437 -30.94 1.33 -39.99
CA THR A 437 -30.47 0.73 -41.26
C THR A 437 -29.09 0.11 -41.10
N LEU A 438 -28.15 0.78 -40.43
CA LEU A 438 -26.82 0.25 -40.18
C LEU A 438 -26.85 -1.00 -39.31
N LEU A 439 -27.72 -1.03 -38.30
CA LEU A 439 -27.91 -2.19 -37.44
C LEU A 439 -28.39 -3.41 -38.24
N ARG A 440 -29.33 -3.22 -39.16
CA ARG A 440 -29.81 -4.29 -40.07
C ARG A 440 -28.72 -4.75 -41.05
N GLN A 441 -27.87 -3.85 -41.52
CA GLN A 441 -26.82 -4.16 -42.50
C GLN A 441 -25.57 -4.79 -41.88
N ARG A 442 -25.15 -4.30 -40.72
CA ARG A 442 -23.88 -4.67 -40.05
C ARG A 442 -24.06 -5.68 -38.93
N GLY A 443 -25.31 -5.95 -38.55
CA GLY A 443 -25.66 -6.86 -37.45
C GLY A 443 -25.60 -6.19 -36.07
N GLU A 444 -26.28 -6.82 -35.12
CA GLU A 444 -26.44 -6.30 -33.76
C GLU A 444 -25.25 -6.63 -32.84
N SER A 445 -24.51 -7.71 -33.13
CA SER A 445 -23.54 -8.30 -32.19
C SER A 445 -22.47 -7.32 -31.69
N ARG A 446 -21.89 -6.49 -32.58
CA ARG A 446 -20.88 -5.48 -32.20
C ARG A 446 -21.48 -4.41 -31.29
N LEU A 447 -22.70 -3.99 -31.56
CA LEU A 447 -23.38 -2.98 -30.76
C LEU A 447 -23.82 -3.55 -29.41
N THR A 448 -24.36 -4.77 -29.36
CA THR A 448 -24.73 -5.43 -28.11
C THR A 448 -23.51 -5.57 -27.21
N PHE A 449 -22.39 -6.03 -27.75
CA PHE A 449 -21.13 -6.09 -27.01
C PHE A 449 -20.69 -4.72 -26.49
N ALA A 450 -20.73 -3.69 -27.32
CA ALA A 450 -20.41 -2.32 -26.91
C ALA A 450 -21.35 -1.81 -25.81
N SER A 451 -22.67 -2.00 -25.97
CA SER A 451 -23.68 -1.61 -25.00
C SER A 451 -23.49 -2.33 -23.66
N ASP A 452 -23.22 -3.63 -23.67
CA ASP A 452 -22.97 -4.41 -22.47
C ASP A 452 -21.67 -3.95 -21.78
N SER A 453 -20.61 -3.70 -22.56
CA SER A 453 -19.34 -3.18 -22.04
C SER A 453 -19.49 -1.79 -21.40
N HIS A 454 -20.24 -0.87 -22.03
CA HIS A 454 -20.51 0.45 -21.47
C HIS A 454 -21.38 0.40 -20.22
N ARG A 455 -22.40 -0.47 -20.21
CA ARG A 455 -23.22 -0.71 -19.03
C ARG A 455 -22.37 -1.23 -17.88
N ASP A 456 -21.48 -2.17 -18.15
CA ASP A 456 -20.55 -2.73 -17.17
C ASP A 456 -19.62 -1.65 -16.60
N ASP A 457 -19.00 -0.82 -17.45
CA ASP A 457 -18.17 0.32 -17.02
C ASP A 457 -18.94 1.30 -16.14
N LEU A 458 -20.18 1.64 -16.53
CA LEU A 458 -21.06 2.50 -15.75
C LEU A 458 -21.39 1.90 -14.38
N LEU A 459 -21.67 0.60 -14.31
CA LEU A 459 -21.96 -0.08 -13.04
C LEU A 459 -20.73 -0.13 -12.13
N VAL A 460 -19.53 -0.39 -12.67
CA VAL A 460 -18.27 -0.36 -11.91
C VAL A 460 -18.04 1.04 -11.35
N PHE A 461 -18.17 2.07 -12.19
CA PHE A 461 -18.07 3.47 -11.79
C PHE A 461 -19.02 3.79 -10.62
N LEU A 462 -20.32 3.53 -10.80
CA LEU A 462 -21.33 3.82 -9.79
C LEU A 462 -21.12 3.02 -8.50
N ALA A 463 -20.66 1.76 -8.61
CA ALA A 463 -20.40 0.89 -7.47
C ALA A 463 -19.26 1.44 -6.60
N LEU A 464 -18.18 1.89 -7.23
CA LEU A 464 -17.02 2.44 -6.51
C LEU A 464 -17.28 3.87 -6.00
N ASN A 465 -18.09 4.65 -6.71
CA ASN A 465 -18.49 5.99 -6.29
C ASN A 465 -19.34 6.00 -5.01
N VAL A 466 -19.83 4.85 -4.54
CA VAL A 466 -20.49 4.72 -3.22
C VAL A 466 -19.57 5.11 -2.07
N PHE A 467 -18.25 4.91 -2.24
CA PHE A 467 -17.23 5.23 -1.22
C PHE A 467 -16.88 6.72 -1.15
N GLU A 468 -17.26 7.50 -2.16
CA GLU A 468 -17.01 8.93 -2.19
C GLU A 468 -18.10 9.65 -1.39
N ARG A 469 -17.70 10.58 -0.51
CA ARG A 469 -18.64 11.29 0.38
C ARG A 469 -19.58 12.23 -0.40
N ARG A 470 -19.17 12.66 -1.60
CA ARG A 470 -19.91 13.60 -2.46
C ARG A 470 -20.75 12.86 -3.50
N LYS A 471 -21.98 12.54 -3.13
CA LYS A 471 -22.99 11.90 -4.02
C LYS A 471 -23.89 12.93 -4.69
N SER A 472 -23.35 13.90 -5.43
CA SER A 472 -24.20 14.81 -6.20
C SER A 472 -24.39 14.25 -7.60
N PHE A 473 -25.58 13.70 -7.87
CA PHE A 473 -26.01 13.34 -9.24
C PHE A 473 -25.79 14.51 -10.22
N GLY A 474 -25.93 15.75 -9.74
CA GLY A 474 -25.68 16.99 -10.49
C GLY A 474 -24.22 17.25 -10.87
N ALA A 475 -23.24 16.52 -10.34
CA ALA A 475 -21.84 16.60 -10.76
C ALA A 475 -21.43 15.49 -11.73
N LEU A 476 -22.32 14.51 -12.01
CA LEU A 476 -22.01 13.47 -12.99
C LEU A 476 -21.80 14.08 -14.39
N PRO A 477 -20.81 13.60 -15.16
CA PRO A 477 -20.64 13.99 -16.56
C PRO A 477 -21.93 13.77 -17.37
N GLU A 478 -22.21 14.68 -18.31
CA GLU A 478 -23.42 14.59 -19.16
C GLU A 478 -23.49 13.25 -19.93
N SER A 479 -22.34 12.76 -20.42
CA SER A 479 -22.24 11.43 -21.04
C SER A 479 -22.70 10.33 -20.08
N ALA A 480 -22.29 10.36 -18.80
CA ALA A 480 -22.71 9.35 -17.82
C ALA A 480 -24.21 9.43 -17.51
N ARG A 481 -24.80 10.63 -17.45
CA ARG A 481 -26.27 10.81 -17.27
C ARG A 481 -27.06 10.19 -18.43
N ARG A 482 -26.58 10.39 -19.65
CA ARG A 482 -27.17 9.80 -20.85
C ARG A 482 -27.04 8.28 -20.86
N ASP A 483 -25.89 7.76 -20.44
CA ASP A 483 -25.65 6.31 -20.31
C ASP A 483 -26.56 5.69 -19.25
N ILE A 484 -26.76 6.36 -18.11
CA ILE A 484 -27.73 5.94 -17.08
C ILE A 484 -29.14 5.82 -17.65
N LYS A 485 -29.57 6.83 -18.41
CA LYS A 485 -30.89 6.83 -19.06
C LYS A 485 -31.00 5.70 -20.08
N ALA A 486 -29.98 5.53 -20.92
CA ALA A 486 -29.98 4.54 -22.00
C ALA A 486 -29.91 3.09 -21.50
N PHE A 487 -29.05 2.78 -20.52
CA PHE A 487 -28.77 1.40 -20.13
C PHE A 487 -29.53 0.92 -18.89
N SER A 488 -30.00 1.85 -18.04
CA SER A 488 -30.66 1.50 -16.78
C SER A 488 -32.08 2.07 -16.63
N GLY A 489 -32.51 2.94 -17.56
CA GLY A 489 -33.82 3.58 -17.53
C GLY A 489 -33.97 4.69 -16.47
N GLY A 490 -32.96 4.92 -15.65
CA GLY A 490 -32.97 5.94 -14.59
C GLY A 490 -31.89 5.73 -13.54
N TYR A 491 -31.61 6.78 -12.78
CA TYR A 491 -30.52 6.80 -11.80
C TYR A 491 -30.72 5.81 -10.65
N GLN A 492 -31.93 5.71 -10.09
CA GLN A 492 -32.22 4.81 -8.99
C GLN A 492 -32.01 3.33 -9.38
N SER A 493 -32.47 2.94 -10.58
CA SER A 493 -32.24 1.61 -11.14
C SER A 493 -30.74 1.31 -11.31
N ALA A 494 -29.97 2.29 -11.83
CA ALA A 494 -28.52 2.15 -11.98
C ALA A 494 -27.82 2.00 -10.62
N GLN A 495 -28.22 2.80 -9.61
CA GLN A 495 -27.67 2.71 -8.26
C GLN A 495 -27.96 1.36 -7.61
N THR A 496 -29.18 0.85 -7.71
CA THR A 496 -29.54 -0.47 -7.15
C THR A 496 -28.66 -1.57 -7.75
N LYS A 497 -28.53 -1.61 -9.08
CA LYS A 497 -27.67 -2.60 -9.77
C LYS A 497 -26.20 -2.45 -9.38
N ALA A 498 -25.70 -1.23 -9.23
CA ALA A 498 -24.33 -0.96 -8.82
C ALA A 498 -24.07 -1.39 -7.37
N GLN A 499 -25.04 -1.18 -6.47
CA GLN A 499 -24.96 -1.68 -5.09
C GLN A 499 -24.99 -3.21 -5.05
N GLU A 500 -25.88 -3.85 -5.79
CA GLU A 500 -25.92 -5.31 -5.91
C GLU A 500 -24.57 -5.87 -6.41
N LEU A 501 -23.98 -5.23 -7.42
CA LEU A 501 -22.65 -5.56 -7.91
C LEU A 501 -21.58 -5.41 -6.81
N LEU A 502 -21.56 -4.28 -6.10
CA LEU A 502 -20.64 -4.04 -4.99
C LEU A 502 -20.76 -5.10 -3.89
N PHE A 503 -21.98 -5.38 -3.40
CA PHE A 503 -22.20 -6.39 -2.37
C PHE A 503 -21.86 -7.81 -2.84
N SER A 504 -22.01 -8.09 -4.14
CA SER A 504 -21.62 -9.38 -4.71
C SER A 504 -20.12 -9.66 -4.59
N THR A 505 -19.27 -8.63 -4.49
CA THR A 505 -17.81 -8.80 -4.32
C THR A 505 -17.43 -9.50 -3.01
N GLY A 506 -18.30 -9.47 -1.99
CA GLY A 506 -18.10 -10.17 -0.73
C GLY A 506 -18.38 -11.68 -0.81
N LYS A 507 -18.95 -12.17 -1.92
CA LYS A 507 -19.34 -13.58 -2.10
C LYS A 507 -18.24 -14.34 -2.84
N ALA A 508 -17.48 -15.18 -2.12
CA ALA A 508 -16.34 -15.92 -2.67
C ALA A 508 -16.67 -16.70 -3.96
N ARG A 509 -17.82 -17.40 -4.00
CA ARG A 509 -18.27 -18.14 -5.20
C ARG A 509 -18.47 -17.25 -6.43
N VAL A 510 -18.91 -16.00 -6.25
CA VAL A 510 -19.09 -15.05 -7.36
C VAL A 510 -17.74 -14.61 -7.91
N ILE A 511 -16.78 -14.32 -7.03
CA ILE A 511 -15.40 -13.98 -7.41
C ILE A 511 -14.73 -15.15 -8.13
N GLU A 512 -14.92 -16.37 -7.65
CA GLU A 512 -14.35 -17.59 -8.22
C GLU A 512 -14.89 -17.86 -9.64
N GLU A 513 -16.22 -17.78 -9.83
CA GLU A 513 -16.83 -17.95 -11.14
C GLU A 513 -16.41 -16.85 -12.13
N ALA A 514 -16.36 -15.60 -11.67
CA ALA A 514 -15.85 -14.50 -12.49
C ALA A 514 -14.37 -14.69 -12.86
N ALA A 515 -13.55 -15.26 -11.97
CA ALA A 515 -12.16 -15.57 -12.27
C ALA A 515 -12.02 -16.69 -13.33
N ARG A 516 -12.87 -17.71 -13.30
CA ARG A 516 -12.91 -18.74 -14.36
C ARG A 516 -13.31 -18.15 -15.71
N ILE A 517 -14.30 -17.27 -15.74
CA ILE A 517 -14.71 -16.55 -16.95
C ILE A 517 -13.58 -15.66 -17.47
N ALA A 518 -12.84 -14.98 -16.59
CA ALA A 518 -11.70 -14.17 -16.98
C ALA A 518 -10.60 -15.03 -17.62
N ALA A 519 -10.20 -16.12 -16.96
CA ALA A 519 -9.16 -17.02 -17.45
C ALA A 519 -9.55 -17.70 -18.78
N SER A 520 -10.81 -18.11 -18.97
CA SER A 520 -11.26 -18.70 -20.25
C SER A 520 -11.24 -17.72 -21.42
N ARG A 521 -11.21 -16.42 -21.14
CA ARG A 521 -11.03 -15.33 -22.11
C ARG A 521 -9.56 -14.91 -22.28
N GLY A 522 -8.62 -15.60 -21.63
CA GLY A 522 -7.20 -15.25 -21.65
C GLY A 522 -6.84 -14.04 -20.79
N LEU A 523 -7.70 -13.63 -19.85
CA LEU A 523 -7.45 -12.50 -18.96
C LEU A 523 -6.71 -12.96 -17.69
N GLY A 524 -5.50 -13.48 -17.89
CA GLY A 524 -4.61 -13.98 -16.85
C GLY A 524 -4.69 -15.48 -16.59
N PHE A 525 -3.97 -15.89 -15.56
CA PHE A 525 -3.76 -17.27 -15.16
C PHE A 525 -4.54 -17.61 -13.89
N LEU A 526 -5.36 -18.65 -13.97
CA LEU A 526 -6.08 -19.20 -12.84
C LEU A 526 -5.29 -20.35 -12.22
N ASP A 527 -4.85 -20.16 -10.98
CA ASP A 527 -4.16 -21.16 -10.18
C ASP A 527 -5.17 -21.91 -9.30
N GLY A 528 -5.72 -22.99 -9.86
CA GLY A 528 -6.75 -23.81 -9.23
C GLY A 528 -7.98 -23.00 -8.81
N ASP A 529 -8.47 -23.24 -7.59
CA ASP A 529 -9.53 -22.46 -6.94
C ASP A 529 -8.97 -21.39 -5.98
N HIS A 530 -7.65 -21.17 -6.00
CA HIS A 530 -6.95 -20.34 -5.03
C HIS A 530 -6.81 -18.89 -5.48
N SER A 531 -6.34 -18.66 -6.71
CA SER A 531 -6.04 -17.29 -7.17
C SER A 531 -6.11 -17.08 -8.67
N LEU A 532 -6.51 -15.86 -9.06
CA LEU A 532 -6.33 -15.34 -10.42
C LEU A 532 -5.16 -14.36 -10.44
N GLN A 533 -4.24 -14.53 -11.37
CA GLN A 533 -3.03 -13.72 -11.52
C GLN A 533 -2.95 -13.13 -12.93
N PHE A 534 -2.73 -11.83 -13.06
CA PHE A 534 -2.69 -11.15 -14.36
C PHE A 534 -1.83 -9.91 -14.30
N HIS A 535 -1.33 -9.48 -15.45
CA HIS A 535 -0.67 -8.20 -15.60
C HIS A 535 -1.66 -7.05 -15.45
N SER A 536 -1.28 -5.95 -14.82
CA SER A 536 -2.16 -4.81 -14.49
C SER A 536 -2.90 -4.24 -15.71
N SER A 537 -2.32 -4.31 -16.90
CA SER A 537 -2.97 -3.89 -18.16
C SER A 537 -4.30 -4.60 -18.45
N LEU A 538 -4.53 -5.79 -17.87
CA LEU A 538 -5.75 -6.56 -18.06
C LEU A 538 -6.87 -6.19 -17.08
N ALA A 539 -6.57 -5.38 -16.06
CA ALA A 539 -7.51 -5.09 -14.98
C ALA A 539 -8.86 -4.56 -15.46
N GLN A 540 -8.87 -3.67 -16.46
CA GLN A 540 -10.11 -3.08 -16.98
C GLN A 540 -10.90 -4.03 -17.90
N GLU A 541 -10.26 -5.05 -18.44
CA GLU A 541 -10.91 -6.05 -19.31
C GLU A 541 -11.64 -7.13 -18.49
N LEU A 542 -11.33 -7.25 -17.20
CA LEU A 542 -11.93 -8.23 -16.30
C LEU A 542 -13.47 -8.09 -16.21
N PRO A 543 -14.16 -9.15 -15.76
CA PRO A 543 -15.57 -9.07 -15.39
C PRO A 543 -15.84 -7.96 -14.36
N PRO A 544 -17.02 -7.30 -14.41
CA PRO A 544 -17.34 -6.13 -13.58
C PRO A 544 -17.12 -6.36 -12.08
N VAL A 545 -17.49 -7.54 -11.57
CA VAL A 545 -17.34 -7.86 -10.15
C VAL A 545 -15.88 -7.91 -9.71
N LEU A 546 -14.97 -8.38 -10.56
CA LEU A 546 -13.53 -8.39 -10.25
C LEU A 546 -12.95 -6.98 -10.32
N ARG A 547 -13.45 -6.13 -11.23
CA ARG A 547 -13.07 -4.72 -11.31
C ARG A 547 -13.50 -3.94 -10.09
N VAL A 548 -14.71 -4.16 -9.59
CA VAL A 548 -15.17 -3.56 -8.33
C VAL A 548 -14.34 -4.11 -7.16
N TYR A 549 -14.04 -5.41 -7.12
CA TYR A 549 -13.19 -6.01 -6.09
C TYR A 549 -11.78 -5.40 -6.06
N LEU A 550 -11.18 -5.16 -7.24
CA LEU A 550 -9.91 -4.42 -7.37
C LEU A 550 -10.05 -2.96 -6.93
N GLY A 551 -11.14 -2.28 -7.31
CA GLY A 551 -11.41 -0.90 -6.89
C GLY A 551 -11.53 -0.77 -5.37
N CYS A 552 -12.11 -1.74 -4.68
CA CYS A 552 -12.11 -1.82 -3.22
C CYS A 552 -10.69 -1.92 -2.65
N ALA A 553 -9.81 -2.72 -3.27
CA ALA A 553 -8.40 -2.79 -2.88
C ALA A 553 -7.67 -1.47 -3.14
N ALA A 554 -7.96 -0.84 -4.28
CA ALA A 554 -7.40 0.44 -4.66
C ALA A 554 -7.79 1.57 -3.70
N ARG A 555 -8.95 1.47 -3.04
CA ARG A 555 -9.36 2.45 -2.02
C ARG A 555 -8.46 2.43 -0.78
N LEU A 556 -7.88 1.27 -0.46
CA LEU A 556 -6.96 1.10 0.68
C LEU A 556 -5.52 1.44 0.29
N TYR A 557 -5.05 0.90 -0.84
CA TYR A 557 -3.65 1.02 -1.27
C TYR A 557 -3.38 2.25 -2.14
N GLY A 558 -4.30 2.62 -3.01
CA GLY A 558 -4.07 3.49 -4.15
C GLY A 558 -4.18 2.71 -5.46
N ASP A 559 -3.75 3.31 -6.56
CA ASP A 559 -3.90 2.74 -7.89
C ASP A 559 -3.15 1.42 -8.05
N VAL A 560 -3.90 0.37 -8.38
CA VAL A 560 -3.35 -0.97 -8.61
C VAL A 560 -2.77 -1.10 -10.02
N GLU A 561 -3.03 -0.13 -10.92
CA GLU A 561 -2.44 -0.08 -12.26
C GLU A 561 -0.93 0.16 -12.26
N THR A 562 -0.33 0.54 -11.12
CA THR A 562 1.15 0.65 -11.01
C THR A 562 1.84 -0.67 -10.75
N ALA A 563 1.08 -1.74 -10.54
CA ALA A 563 1.62 -3.09 -10.40
C ALA A 563 2.08 -3.62 -11.75
N ASP A 564 3.04 -4.54 -11.76
CA ASP A 564 3.25 -5.40 -12.92
C ASP A 564 2.23 -6.54 -12.86
N VAL A 565 2.24 -7.33 -11.78
CA VAL A 565 1.32 -8.47 -11.60
C VAL A 565 0.39 -8.24 -10.42
N ILE A 566 -0.89 -8.51 -10.63
CA ILE A 566 -1.94 -8.49 -9.62
C ILE A 566 -2.42 -9.92 -9.38
N LYS A 567 -2.51 -10.32 -8.10
CA LYS A 567 -3.00 -11.62 -7.63
C LYS A 567 -4.25 -11.45 -6.77
N LEU A 568 -5.39 -11.92 -7.29
CA LEU A 568 -6.65 -12.00 -6.56
C LEU A 568 -6.75 -13.32 -5.80
N HIS A 569 -6.87 -13.27 -4.47
CA HIS A 569 -7.08 -14.46 -3.66
C HIS A 569 -8.58 -14.74 -3.54
N LEU A 570 -9.07 -15.79 -4.20
CA LEU A 570 -10.50 -15.99 -4.46
C LEU A 570 -11.30 -16.31 -3.18
N GLN A 571 -10.65 -16.95 -2.20
CA GLN A 571 -11.32 -17.42 -0.97
C GLN A 571 -11.08 -16.52 0.25
N SER A 572 -9.95 -15.81 0.30
CA SER A 572 -9.48 -15.16 1.53
C SER A 572 -9.73 -13.66 1.63
N GLY A 573 -10.33 -13.04 0.61
CA GLY A 573 -10.63 -11.60 0.61
C GLY A 573 -9.37 -10.73 0.53
N LYS A 574 -8.34 -11.20 -0.19
CA LYS A 574 -7.04 -10.54 -0.29
C LYS A 574 -6.71 -10.22 -1.74
N VAL A 575 -5.93 -9.17 -1.94
CA VAL A 575 -5.28 -8.81 -3.20
C VAL A 575 -3.80 -8.68 -2.94
N SER A 576 -2.97 -9.22 -3.81
CA SER A 576 -1.53 -8.98 -3.79
C SER A 576 -1.12 -8.24 -5.06
N ILE A 577 -0.25 -7.25 -4.88
CA ILE A 577 0.36 -6.45 -5.93
C ILE A 577 1.84 -6.79 -5.94
N LEU A 578 2.41 -7.05 -7.11
CA LEU A 578 3.79 -7.46 -7.28
C LEU A 578 4.45 -6.51 -8.29
N LEU A 579 5.60 -5.96 -7.88
CA LEU A 579 6.45 -5.11 -8.71
C LEU A 579 7.78 -5.81 -8.94
N TYR A 580 8.23 -5.75 -10.17
CA TYR A 580 9.46 -6.36 -10.63
C TYR A 580 10.42 -5.29 -11.18
N ASP A 581 11.67 -5.68 -11.38
CA ASP A 581 12.74 -4.77 -11.80
C ASP A 581 12.65 -4.30 -13.26
N ASP A 582 12.47 -5.22 -14.19
CA ASP A 582 12.29 -4.94 -15.61
C ASP A 582 11.32 -5.98 -16.19
N PHE A 583 10.05 -5.82 -15.83
CA PHE A 583 9.01 -6.77 -16.19
C PHE A 583 8.85 -6.92 -17.71
N GLU A 584 9.01 -5.83 -18.46
CA GLU A 584 8.88 -5.85 -19.91
C GLU A 584 10.10 -6.49 -20.58
N GLY A 585 11.31 -6.00 -20.28
CA GLY A 585 12.54 -6.34 -20.99
C GLY A 585 13.22 -7.64 -20.58
N LYS A 586 12.87 -8.23 -19.42
CA LYS A 586 13.48 -9.50 -18.96
C LYS A 586 12.51 -10.68 -19.09
N PRO A 587 12.98 -11.87 -19.48
CA PRO A 587 12.12 -13.05 -19.51
C PRO A 587 11.80 -13.62 -18.13
N LEU A 588 12.67 -13.35 -17.15
CA LEU A 588 12.58 -13.78 -15.75
C LEU A 588 12.86 -12.56 -14.85
N PRO A 589 11.93 -11.60 -14.78
CA PRO A 589 12.13 -10.40 -13.97
C PRO A 589 12.15 -10.75 -12.48
N ARG A 590 12.88 -9.98 -11.69
CA ARG A 590 13.10 -10.22 -10.25
C ARG A 590 12.07 -9.45 -9.45
N LEU A 591 11.42 -10.11 -8.51
CA LEU A 591 10.47 -9.48 -7.60
C LEU A 591 11.23 -8.48 -6.73
N ILE A 592 10.81 -7.21 -6.77
CA ILE A 592 11.35 -6.14 -5.91
C ILE A 592 10.45 -5.96 -4.70
N GLU A 593 9.14 -5.89 -4.95
CA GLU A 593 8.18 -5.55 -3.92
C GLU A 593 6.91 -6.38 -4.09
N ARG A 594 6.38 -6.86 -2.97
CA ARG A 594 5.05 -7.41 -2.88
C ARG A 594 4.26 -6.67 -1.83
N VAL A 595 3.07 -6.20 -2.20
CA VAL A 595 2.11 -5.61 -1.27
C VAL A 595 0.92 -6.53 -1.13
N LYS A 596 0.48 -6.78 0.10
CA LYS A 596 -0.67 -7.63 0.42
C LYS A 596 -1.75 -6.81 1.09
N ILE A 597 -2.88 -6.70 0.41
CA ILE A 597 -4.04 -5.93 0.85
C ILE A 597 -5.10 -6.92 1.36
N ASN A 598 -5.45 -6.81 2.63
CA ASN A 598 -6.52 -7.58 3.25
C ASN A 598 -7.78 -6.72 3.32
N LEU A 599 -8.74 -6.98 2.44
CA LEU A 599 -9.96 -6.18 2.34
C LEU A 599 -10.83 -6.28 3.60
N ARG A 600 -10.88 -7.46 4.25
CA ARG A 600 -11.69 -7.67 5.45
C ARG A 600 -11.13 -6.97 6.67
N ARG A 601 -9.80 -7.02 6.85
CA ARG A 601 -9.10 -6.37 7.98
C ARG A 601 -8.72 -4.92 7.69
N GLN A 602 -8.91 -4.46 6.45
CA GLN A 602 -8.42 -3.16 5.96
C GLN A 602 -6.93 -2.91 6.26
N GLN A 603 -6.13 -3.98 6.16
CA GLN A 603 -4.71 -3.97 6.50
C GLN A 603 -3.87 -4.15 5.24
N ILE A 604 -2.73 -3.47 5.18
CA ILE A 604 -1.76 -3.57 4.09
C ILE A 604 -0.41 -3.99 4.68
N ASP A 605 0.16 -5.06 4.14
CA ASP A 605 1.49 -5.55 4.51
C ASP A 605 2.44 -5.42 3.31
N PHE A 606 3.63 -4.86 3.55
CA PHE A 606 4.66 -4.63 2.53
C PHE A 606 5.79 -5.64 2.70
N PHE A 607 6.32 -6.15 1.58
CA PHE A 607 7.42 -7.09 1.54
C PHE A 607 8.43 -6.65 0.48
N GLU A 608 9.62 -6.25 0.90
CA GLU A 608 10.75 -5.92 0.01
C GLU A 608 11.62 -7.17 -0.22
N TYR A 609 12.10 -7.35 -1.44
CA TYR A 609 12.89 -8.48 -1.89
C TYR A 609 14.24 -8.01 -2.46
N GLY A 610 15.28 -8.85 -2.35
CA GLY A 610 16.63 -8.53 -2.81
C GLY A 610 17.48 -7.68 -1.86
N THR A 611 16.95 -7.30 -0.69
CA THR A 611 17.68 -6.65 0.41
C THR A 611 17.38 -7.31 1.75
N GLY A 612 18.41 -7.69 2.53
CA GLY A 612 18.23 -8.28 3.87
C GLY A 612 18.00 -9.80 3.86
N ASN A 613 17.09 -10.30 4.71
CA ASN A 613 16.83 -11.74 4.93
C ASN A 613 15.85 -12.39 3.93
N ASN A 614 15.34 -11.65 2.94
CA ASN A 614 14.40 -12.20 1.95
C ASN A 614 15.14 -12.62 0.68
N ASP A 615 15.01 -13.88 0.31
CA ASP A 615 15.66 -14.46 -0.86
C ASP A 615 15.19 -13.83 -2.16
N GLU A 616 16.09 -13.78 -3.14
CA GLU A 616 15.80 -13.32 -4.49
C GLU A 616 14.81 -14.26 -5.19
N GLN A 617 13.74 -13.69 -5.73
CA GLN A 617 12.65 -14.44 -6.33
C GLN A 617 12.41 -14.00 -7.79
N LEU A 618 12.52 -14.95 -8.71
CA LEU A 618 12.24 -14.73 -10.14
C LEU A 618 10.76 -14.96 -10.46
N LEU A 619 10.26 -14.27 -11.48
CA LEU A 619 8.98 -14.60 -12.11
C LEU A 619 9.19 -15.63 -13.21
N TYR A 620 8.59 -16.80 -13.05
CA TYR A 620 8.58 -17.84 -14.07
C TYR A 620 7.29 -17.79 -14.89
N LEU A 621 7.37 -18.26 -16.13
CA LEU A 621 6.23 -18.45 -17.02
C LEU A 621 5.43 -17.16 -17.23
N LYS A 622 6.15 -16.05 -17.48
CA LYS A 622 5.60 -14.69 -17.55
C LYS A 622 4.49 -14.57 -18.60
N SER A 623 4.55 -15.35 -19.69
CA SER A 623 3.53 -15.39 -20.75
C SER A 623 2.13 -15.69 -20.22
N ARG A 624 1.99 -16.36 -19.07
CA ARG A 624 0.71 -16.67 -18.43
C ARG A 624 -0.05 -15.43 -17.92
N PHE A 625 0.65 -14.33 -17.66
CA PHE A 625 0.07 -13.14 -17.03
C PHE A 625 -0.21 -12.01 -18.02
N ILE A 626 0.38 -12.06 -19.22
CA ILE A 626 0.31 -11.02 -20.25
C ILE A 626 -0.58 -11.46 -21.42
N LYS A 627 -1.14 -10.49 -22.17
CA LYS A 627 -1.95 -10.78 -23.36
C LYS A 627 -1.15 -10.74 -24.65
N VAL A 628 -1.71 -11.33 -25.70
CA VAL A 628 -1.26 -11.15 -27.09
C VAL A 628 -1.16 -9.65 -27.40
N GLY A 629 -0.05 -9.24 -27.99
CA GLY A 629 0.26 -7.83 -28.28
C GLY A 629 0.99 -7.09 -27.17
N PHE A 630 1.24 -7.71 -26.01
CA PHE A 630 2.20 -7.19 -25.03
C PHE A 630 3.62 -7.20 -25.64
N PRO A 631 4.49 -6.22 -25.32
CA PRO A 631 5.87 -6.22 -25.83
C PRO A 631 6.59 -7.55 -25.55
N PHE A 632 7.30 -8.07 -26.54
CA PHE A 632 8.01 -9.36 -26.50
C PHE A 632 7.12 -10.58 -26.17
N TYR A 633 5.81 -10.52 -26.42
CA TYR A 633 4.89 -11.61 -26.08
C TYR A 633 5.26 -12.94 -26.77
N GLU A 634 5.53 -12.92 -28.07
CA GLU A 634 5.82 -14.14 -28.84
C GLU A 634 7.15 -14.77 -28.38
N GLU A 635 8.16 -13.94 -28.15
CA GLU A 635 9.47 -14.33 -27.63
C GLU A 635 9.34 -14.90 -26.21
N GLN A 636 8.51 -14.31 -25.36
CA GLN A 636 8.25 -14.83 -24.02
C GLN A 636 7.56 -16.20 -24.05
N VAL A 637 6.57 -16.38 -24.93
CA VAL A 637 5.87 -17.68 -25.07
C VAL A 637 6.86 -18.76 -25.48
N GLU A 638 7.75 -18.46 -26.43
CA GLU A 638 8.78 -19.40 -26.88
C GLU A 638 9.83 -19.67 -25.79
N PHE A 639 10.26 -18.64 -25.06
CA PHE A 639 11.14 -18.79 -23.89
C PHE A 639 10.53 -19.71 -22.84
N ASP A 640 9.27 -19.48 -22.45
CA ASP A 640 8.59 -20.27 -21.42
C ASP A 640 8.39 -21.72 -21.87
N ARG A 641 8.09 -21.93 -23.16
CA ARG A 641 7.97 -23.26 -23.78
C ARG A 641 9.29 -24.01 -23.74
N THR A 642 10.39 -23.38 -24.16
CA THR A 642 11.72 -23.99 -24.17
C THR A 642 12.23 -24.26 -22.76
N LEU A 643 11.98 -23.34 -21.82
CA LEU A 643 12.33 -23.52 -20.40
C LEU A 643 11.58 -24.70 -19.77
N THR A 644 10.28 -24.83 -20.03
CA THR A 644 9.46 -25.95 -19.54
C THR A 644 9.90 -27.28 -20.17
N ALA A 645 10.28 -27.25 -21.46
CA ALA A 645 10.74 -28.44 -22.17
C ALA A 645 12.06 -29.03 -21.65
N LEU A 646 12.83 -28.30 -20.84
CA LEU A 646 14.00 -28.85 -20.15
C LEU A 646 13.62 -29.96 -19.16
N GLY A 647 12.41 -29.92 -18.59
CA GLY A 647 11.95 -30.92 -17.61
C GLY A 647 12.68 -30.92 -16.26
N GLU A 648 13.54 -29.92 -16.02
CA GLU A 648 14.42 -29.82 -14.82
C GLU A 648 13.77 -29.09 -13.63
N PHE A 649 12.60 -28.47 -13.82
CA PHE A 649 12.03 -27.51 -12.87
C PHE A 649 10.56 -27.80 -12.56
N SER A 650 10.17 -27.58 -11.29
CA SER A 650 8.77 -27.43 -10.90
C SER A 650 8.44 -25.95 -10.73
N PHE A 651 7.46 -25.45 -11.48
CA PHE A 651 7.00 -24.06 -11.42
C PHE A 651 5.71 -23.90 -10.59
N GLU A 652 5.44 -24.83 -9.68
CA GLU A 652 4.34 -24.71 -8.73
C GLU A 652 4.60 -23.59 -7.71
N GLY A 653 3.55 -22.90 -7.28
CA GLY A 653 3.65 -21.80 -6.31
C GLY A 653 4.53 -20.65 -6.84
N PHE A 654 5.69 -20.45 -6.21
CA PHE A 654 6.68 -19.43 -6.60
C PHE A 654 7.81 -19.98 -7.48
N GLY A 655 7.79 -21.28 -7.79
CA GLY A 655 8.86 -21.96 -8.51
C GLY A 655 10.13 -22.16 -7.66
N PRO A 656 11.24 -22.60 -8.28
CA PRO A 656 12.50 -22.82 -7.59
C PRO A 656 13.11 -21.49 -7.10
N SER A 657 13.90 -21.55 -6.02
CA SER A 657 14.74 -20.41 -5.62
C SER A 657 15.71 -20.05 -6.74
N HIS A 658 16.21 -18.81 -6.75
CA HIS A 658 17.16 -18.37 -7.76
C HIS A 658 18.39 -19.29 -7.83
N GLU A 659 18.93 -19.71 -6.68
CA GLU A 659 20.07 -20.64 -6.62
C GLU A 659 19.74 -22.01 -7.23
N ALA A 660 18.61 -22.61 -6.85
CA ALA A 660 18.19 -23.90 -7.38
C ALA A 660 17.91 -23.84 -8.89
N PHE A 661 17.37 -22.72 -9.37
CA PHE A 661 17.12 -22.47 -10.77
C PHE A 661 18.42 -22.38 -11.58
N MET A 662 19.38 -21.58 -11.13
CA MET A 662 20.69 -21.44 -11.79
C MET A 662 21.46 -22.77 -11.80
N ALA A 663 21.40 -23.54 -10.71
CA ALA A 663 21.98 -24.88 -10.66
C ALA A 663 21.33 -25.83 -11.69
N GLY A 664 20.01 -25.74 -11.89
CA GLY A 664 19.31 -26.54 -12.92
C GLY A 664 19.68 -26.16 -14.34
N LEU A 665 19.83 -24.86 -14.65
CA LEU A 665 20.30 -24.42 -15.97
C LEU A 665 21.73 -24.92 -16.25
N ALA A 666 22.60 -24.86 -15.25
CA ALA A 666 23.96 -25.37 -15.37
C ALA A 666 24.00 -26.88 -15.64
N ARG A 667 23.14 -27.66 -14.95
CA ARG A 667 22.99 -29.11 -15.22
C ARG A 667 22.49 -29.39 -16.64
N ALA A 668 21.54 -28.60 -17.13
CA ALA A 668 21.02 -28.70 -18.49
C ALA A 668 22.01 -28.17 -19.56
N GLY A 669 23.12 -27.54 -19.15
CA GLY A 669 24.14 -27.01 -20.07
C GLY A 669 23.64 -25.84 -20.92
N VAL A 670 22.74 -25.02 -20.37
CA VAL A 670 22.13 -23.88 -21.06
C VAL A 670 22.32 -22.58 -20.27
N ILE A 671 22.32 -21.46 -20.99
CA ILE A 671 22.36 -20.10 -20.45
C ILE A 671 21.20 -19.29 -21.02
N ILE A 672 20.78 -18.27 -20.28
CA ILE A 672 19.77 -17.31 -20.71
C ILE A 672 20.47 -16.17 -21.44
N ASN A 673 20.05 -15.88 -22.67
CA ASN A 673 20.49 -14.73 -23.45
C ASN A 673 19.27 -13.98 -23.98
N GLY A 674 18.90 -12.88 -23.33
CA GLY A 674 17.60 -12.24 -23.57
C GLY A 674 16.47 -13.25 -23.42
N PHE A 675 15.52 -13.26 -24.36
CA PHE A 675 14.38 -14.19 -24.39
C PHE A 675 14.71 -15.55 -25.04
N GLN A 676 15.97 -16.00 -25.00
CA GLN A 676 16.40 -17.27 -25.58
C GLN A 676 17.23 -18.10 -24.60
N LEU A 677 17.08 -19.41 -24.68
CA LEU A 677 17.96 -20.38 -24.04
C LEU A 677 19.00 -20.86 -25.05
N SER A 678 20.27 -20.58 -24.78
CA SER A 678 21.41 -20.98 -25.63
C SER A 678 22.21 -22.08 -24.95
N ARG A 679 22.76 -23.03 -25.71
CA ARG A 679 23.69 -24.02 -25.15
C ARG A 679 24.98 -23.34 -24.72
N LEU A 680 25.53 -23.78 -23.59
CA LEU A 680 26.86 -23.39 -23.15
C LEU A 680 27.88 -23.92 -24.16
N THR A 681 28.32 -23.09 -25.10
CA THR A 681 29.44 -23.43 -25.98
C THR A 681 30.70 -23.50 -25.12
N ARG A 682 31.30 -24.69 -25.02
CA ARG A 682 32.68 -24.82 -24.53
C ARG A 682 33.59 -24.09 -25.52
N SER A 683 33.92 -22.84 -25.25
CA SER A 683 35.07 -22.21 -25.89
C SER A 683 36.31 -23.02 -25.52
N HIS A 684 36.95 -23.62 -26.53
CA HIS A 684 38.26 -24.23 -26.40
C HIS A 684 39.23 -23.22 -25.73
N PRO A 685 40.06 -23.62 -24.76
CA PRO A 685 41.16 -22.79 -24.31
C PRO A 685 42.24 -22.82 -25.39
N GLY A 686 42.23 -21.84 -26.28
CA GLY A 686 43.20 -21.77 -27.37
C GLY A 686 43.00 -20.51 -28.20
N GLU A 687 43.49 -19.38 -27.71
CA GLU A 687 44.56 -18.61 -28.35
C GLU A 687 44.74 -17.28 -27.60
N HIS A 688 45.97 -17.06 -27.15
CA HIS A 688 46.44 -15.81 -26.61
C HIS A 688 46.41 -14.74 -27.71
N GLU A 689 45.58 -13.70 -27.55
CA GLU A 689 45.86 -12.41 -28.15
C GLU A 689 46.32 -11.44 -27.06
N ARG A 690 47.59 -11.01 -27.21
CA ARG A 690 48.22 -9.94 -26.44
C ARG A 690 47.60 -8.60 -26.83
N PRO A 691 47.56 -7.62 -25.91
CA PRO A 691 46.99 -6.31 -26.20
C PRO A 691 47.91 -5.47 -27.09
N VAL A 692 47.33 -4.80 -28.09
CA VAL A 692 47.82 -3.54 -28.66
C VAL A 692 46.68 -2.54 -28.61
#